data_AF-A0A1G1GGB6-F1
#
_entry.id   AF-A0A1G1GGB6-F1
#
_cell.length_a   1.000
_cell.length_b   1.000
_cell.length_c   1.000
_cell.angle_alpha   90.00
_cell.angle_beta   90.00
_cell.angle_gamma   90.00
#
_symmetry.space_group_name_H-M   'P 1'
#
loop_
_entity.id
_entity.type
_entity.pdbx_description
1 polymer ?
#
loop_
_entity_poly.entity_id
_entity_poly.type
_entity_poly.pdbx_seq_one_letter_code
_entity_poly.pdbx_strand_id
1 'polypeptide(L)'
;MQRLDGFYHQIFSVIKNPSVLIDMVHLKFASLKPVERYQAWQDVNLWNNRLAVSLKERIHSRNEQLPLISVIMPVYNPPVSFLDKAISSVINQVYDNWELCIVDDCSTTSDVKLTIEKWARLDKRIKFKLLDKNVNISMATNYGAGMAGGEHLILLDHDDELTPDALAEVVLYLRDHPETDVLYSDDDKITPDGKRYGPQFKPDWSPELLLSYMYFSHIFVVRRSLYQSAGGMRTGFEGSQDYDLALRVTEKARDVGHIPKVLYHWRSLPSSTASSGSAKPESFEAGRRAVQETLDRRGINAKAYRPDFAVNGGLGLFAHEFQDNGPDVTILIPTRNNLATLRNCLESLTKTTYRNYEVIVIDNESDDPETIAYLNTLPHKVIRISNPYDTFNFAAINNRAANMVTSPYIMFLNDDTEIKSPRWLSQMMGYAQISGVGTVGAKLLFPDGRIQHAGIIHGLYHGLAGPAFKGTSGLDHGYLSYASVVRNYSAVTAACMLTSRELFLKLGGFDEKLYGVAYNDVDYCYRLIAGGYRCVYCPDAVLTHHEGYSRGFKDNPTEIANFRKAYREFKDPYYSPYLSLSNERFEIIPRRLSRGQINKIPALMVSHNLKWEGAPYSQYQLTLALKKKGIIDPIVFCQEDGPLRKAYEDNGIHVDIDINLAFGAISIKEYNSRLNHLSQKIAQWGIRLVYANTLLTFYAIDAARQVGLPSIWNPRESEPWQHHFNNFGAQIAKRAVECFQYPYRIIFVSDATRDVYKALNNHHNFTVIPNGLDMSDIEQTYSDWPRDSARTYLNIDKDDVVIFLLGTVTPRKGQHDLPLALSRLPVSCSKKIRCFIVGDRPCEYSQKLARIVGKLPEELQDRVSIIPETSEVAHYYRAADIFVCTSRIESYPRVILEAMAYGLPIITTPAFGIREQVREGVNALFYTPGNITELAEKMELLITNRELRDSLAANSRHVLGGLPDYEDMVKAYAEIFSEAWRSGK
;
A
#
# COMPACT_ATOMS: atom_id res chain seq x y z
N MET A 1 -15.82 17.61 3.94
CA MET A 1 -15.36 18.09 5.25
C MET A 1 -16.48 18.70 6.11
N GLN A 2 -17.53 19.34 5.54
CA GLN A 2 -18.63 19.95 6.32
C GLN A 2 -19.83 19.04 6.72
N ARG A 3 -19.90 17.77 6.29
CA ARG A 3 -21.00 16.85 6.66
C ARG A 3 -20.68 15.90 7.83
N LEU A 4 -19.49 15.99 8.42
CA LEU A 4 -19.05 15.13 9.54
C LEU A 4 -19.38 15.75 10.91
N ASP A 5 -19.48 17.07 11.04
CA ASP A 5 -19.64 17.73 12.34
C ASP A 5 -21.00 17.49 13.02
N GLY A 6 -22.06 17.26 12.25
CA GLY A 6 -23.42 17.10 12.80
C GLY A 6 -23.64 15.78 13.54
N PHE A 7 -22.97 14.70 13.13
CA PHE A 7 -23.15 13.36 13.71
C PHE A 7 -22.41 13.19 15.03
N TYR A 8 -21.26 13.85 15.18
CA TYR A 8 -20.45 13.81 16.40
C TYR A 8 -21.12 14.58 17.55
N HIS A 9 -21.71 15.74 17.28
CA HIS A 9 -22.31 16.58 18.33
C HIS A 9 -23.44 15.92 19.12
N GLN A 10 -24.20 15.00 18.50
CA GLN A 10 -25.36 14.39 19.14
C GLN A 10 -24.97 13.28 20.15
N ILE A 11 -23.84 12.60 19.93
CA ILE A 11 -23.30 11.57 20.85
C ILE A 11 -22.63 12.22 22.07
N PHE A 12 -22.04 13.41 21.94
CA PHE A 12 -21.30 14.08 23.02
C PHE A 12 -22.16 14.79 24.08
N SER A 13 -23.49 14.77 23.97
CA SER A 13 -24.41 15.47 24.87
C SER A 13 -24.65 14.80 26.24
N VAL A 14 -23.98 13.68 26.55
CA VAL A 14 -24.25 12.87 27.77
C VAL A 14 -23.24 13.10 28.91
N ILE A 15 -22.37 14.12 28.84
CA ILE A 15 -21.35 14.36 29.88
C ILE A 15 -21.88 15.28 30.99
N LYS A 16 -22.20 14.68 32.15
CA LYS A 16 -22.55 15.38 33.41
C LYS A 16 -21.31 15.93 34.14
N ASN A 17 -20.65 16.97 33.62
CA ASN A 17 -19.99 18.04 34.40
C ASN A 17 -19.18 18.99 33.49
N PRO A 18 -19.68 20.20 33.18
CA PRO A 18 -18.97 21.17 32.33
C PRO A 18 -17.70 21.77 32.96
N SER A 19 -17.57 21.74 34.29
CA SER A 19 -16.50 22.44 35.02
C SER A 19 -15.15 21.73 35.01
N VAL A 20 -15.09 20.42 34.73
CA VAL A 20 -13.83 19.66 34.57
C VAL A 20 -13.31 19.74 33.13
N LEU A 21 -14.17 20.09 32.17
CA LEU A 21 -13.79 20.21 30.76
C LEU A 21 -12.97 21.48 30.48
N ILE A 22 -13.20 22.56 31.23
CA ILE A 22 -12.60 23.87 30.93
C ILE A 22 -11.10 23.92 31.24
N ASP A 23 -10.62 23.16 32.24
CA ASP A 23 -9.18 23.06 32.52
C ASP A 23 -8.47 21.95 31.72
N MET A 24 -9.20 20.95 31.20
CA MET A 24 -8.60 19.86 30.39
C MET A 24 -8.56 20.15 28.89
N VAL A 25 -9.49 20.96 28.37
CA VAL A 25 -9.47 21.50 26.99
C VAL A 25 -8.33 22.52 26.81
N HIS A 26 -7.74 23.02 27.92
CA HIS A 26 -6.61 23.94 27.94
C HIS A 26 -5.28 23.34 28.38
N LEU A 27 -5.17 22.01 28.48
CA LEU A 27 -3.87 21.38 28.25
C LEU A 27 -3.49 21.64 26.79
N LYS A 28 -2.85 22.78 26.54
CA LYS A 28 -1.94 23.01 25.42
C LYS A 28 -0.85 21.94 25.52
N PHE A 29 -1.19 20.70 25.15
CA PHE A 29 -0.18 19.76 24.68
C PHE A 29 0.42 20.46 23.48
N ALA A 30 1.57 21.11 23.70
CA ALA A 30 2.39 21.65 22.64
C ALA A 30 2.41 20.58 21.56
N SER A 31 1.78 20.87 20.42
CA SER A 31 1.60 19.94 19.32
C SER A 31 2.92 19.22 19.13
N LEU A 32 2.93 17.90 19.40
CA LEU A 32 4.13 17.11 19.20
C LEU A 32 4.59 17.41 17.77
N LYS A 33 5.76 18.02 17.63
CA LYS A 33 6.18 18.55 16.32
C LYS A 33 6.24 17.37 15.34
N PRO A 34 5.55 17.44 14.20
CA PRO A 34 5.66 16.42 13.17
C PRO A 34 7.12 16.27 12.75
N VAL A 35 7.62 15.04 12.78
CA VAL A 35 8.90 14.67 12.22
C VAL A 35 8.73 14.61 10.71
N GLU A 36 9.68 15.15 9.95
CA GLU A 36 9.66 15.01 8.50
C GLU A 36 9.72 13.52 8.11
N ARG A 37 9.02 13.12 7.03
CA ARG A 37 8.83 11.71 6.69
C ARG A 37 10.14 10.99 6.43
N TYR A 38 11.08 11.65 5.74
CA TYR A 38 12.39 11.06 5.51
C TYR A 38 13.19 10.93 6.80
N GLN A 39 13.12 11.91 7.70
CA GLN A 39 13.72 11.78 9.03
C GLN A 39 13.15 10.57 9.79
N ALA A 40 11.83 10.38 9.79
CA ALA A 40 11.21 9.21 10.43
C ALA A 40 11.68 7.89 9.78
N TRP A 41 11.87 7.88 8.45
CA TRP A 41 12.42 6.73 7.74
C TRP A 41 13.87 6.45 8.14
N GLN A 42 14.69 7.50 8.30
CA GLN A 42 16.07 7.36 8.74
C GLN A 42 16.13 6.76 10.15
N ASP A 43 15.28 7.21 11.07
CA ASP A 43 15.27 6.75 12.46
C ASP A 43 15.09 5.23 12.57
N VAL A 44 14.24 4.64 11.73
CA VAL A 44 14.05 3.18 11.71
C VAL A 44 15.05 2.44 10.84
N ASN A 45 15.79 3.12 9.95
CA ASN A 45 16.77 2.55 9.02
C ASN A 45 18.26 2.80 9.40
N LEU A 46 18.54 3.41 10.55
CA LEU A 46 19.92 3.63 11.02
C LEU A 46 20.76 2.35 11.01
N TRP A 47 22.01 2.47 10.57
CA TRP A 47 23.02 1.42 10.67
C TRP A 47 23.33 1.15 12.15
N ASN A 48 23.44 -0.13 12.52
CA ASN A 48 23.68 -0.54 13.90
C ASN A 48 24.39 -1.90 13.96
N ASN A 49 24.81 -2.32 15.16
CA ASN A 49 25.55 -3.57 15.35
C ASN A 49 24.72 -4.82 14.98
N ARG A 50 23.41 -4.82 15.19
CA ARG A 50 22.55 -5.96 14.82
C ARG A 50 22.55 -6.18 13.32
N LEU A 51 22.49 -5.09 12.55
CA LEU A 51 22.56 -5.13 11.09
C LEU A 51 23.93 -5.59 10.61
N ALA A 52 25.01 -5.08 11.22
CA ALA A 52 26.36 -5.52 10.91
C ALA A 52 26.55 -7.02 11.14
N VAL A 53 26.09 -7.54 12.28
CA VAL A 53 26.15 -8.98 12.60
C VAL A 53 25.29 -9.79 11.62
N SER A 54 24.03 -9.40 11.41
CA SER A 54 23.13 -10.10 10.48
C SER A 54 23.67 -10.13 9.05
N LEU A 55 24.29 -9.04 8.59
CA LEU A 55 24.89 -8.98 7.26
C LEU A 55 26.13 -9.85 7.16
N LYS A 56 26.99 -9.87 8.20
CA LYS A 56 28.11 -10.79 8.27
C LYS A 56 27.64 -12.25 8.24
N GLU A 57 26.63 -12.62 9.02
CA GLU A 57 26.06 -13.98 9.00
C GLU A 57 25.54 -14.36 7.61
N ARG A 58 24.84 -13.44 6.91
CA ARG A 58 24.40 -13.65 5.52
C ARG A 58 25.58 -13.90 4.59
N ILE A 59 26.65 -13.10 4.67
CA ILE A 59 27.89 -13.29 3.90
C ILE A 59 28.49 -14.67 4.19
N HIS A 60 28.71 -15.01 5.47
CA HIS A 60 29.32 -16.28 5.87
C HIS A 60 28.48 -17.49 5.42
N SER A 61 27.15 -17.38 5.46
CA SER A 61 26.24 -18.46 5.03
C SER A 61 26.31 -18.79 3.53
N ARG A 62 26.96 -17.94 2.71
CA ARG A 62 27.04 -18.10 1.24
C ARG A 62 28.36 -18.72 0.76
N ASN A 63 29.25 -19.13 1.68
CA ASN A 63 30.63 -19.61 1.44
C ASN A 63 31.54 -18.58 0.72
N GLU A 64 32.86 -18.82 0.69
CA GLU A 64 33.92 -17.90 0.19
C GLU A 64 33.92 -17.59 -1.33
N GLN A 65 32.82 -17.82 -2.06
CA GLN A 65 32.73 -17.59 -3.52
C GLN A 65 32.10 -16.25 -3.93
N LEU A 66 32.14 -15.24 -3.07
CA LEU A 66 31.61 -13.91 -3.42
C LEU A 66 32.62 -13.15 -4.31
N PRO A 67 32.16 -12.44 -5.36
CA PRO A 67 33.05 -11.86 -6.37
C PRO A 67 33.83 -10.65 -5.82
N LEU A 68 35.02 -10.44 -6.36
CA LEU A 68 35.76 -9.18 -6.18
C LEU A 68 34.99 -8.04 -6.86
N ILE A 69 34.72 -6.98 -6.11
CA ILE A 69 34.10 -5.74 -6.61
C ILE A 69 35.17 -4.66 -6.82
N SER A 70 35.19 -4.04 -8.00
CA SER A 70 36.07 -2.91 -8.29
C SER A 70 35.30 -1.59 -8.22
N VAL A 71 35.66 -0.74 -7.27
CA VAL A 71 35.13 0.62 -7.14
C VAL A 71 36.01 1.58 -7.94
N ILE A 72 35.42 2.34 -8.86
CA ILE A 72 36.12 3.24 -9.78
C ILE A 72 35.88 4.68 -9.36
N MET A 73 36.95 5.42 -9.10
CA MET A 73 36.88 6.79 -8.57
C MET A 73 37.74 7.76 -9.40
N PRO A 74 37.14 8.51 -10.34
CA PRO A 74 37.82 9.62 -11.00
C PRO A 74 37.93 10.84 -10.05
N VAL A 75 39.13 11.40 -9.93
CA VAL A 75 39.45 12.49 -9.00
C VAL A 75 39.91 13.72 -9.76
N TYR A 76 39.30 14.88 -9.51
CA TYR A 76 39.79 16.17 -10.00
C TYR A 76 39.44 17.30 -9.03
N ASN A 77 40.43 17.79 -8.29
CA ASN A 77 40.32 18.91 -7.35
C ASN A 77 39.20 18.82 -6.28
N PRO A 78 38.92 17.67 -5.64
CA PRO A 78 38.02 17.65 -4.51
C PRO A 78 38.58 18.39 -3.31
N PRO A 79 37.72 18.94 -2.42
CA PRO A 79 38.12 19.21 -1.05
C PRO A 79 38.67 17.93 -0.39
N VAL A 80 39.89 17.99 0.14
CA VAL A 80 40.59 16.82 0.72
C VAL A 80 39.77 16.12 1.80
N SER A 81 39.02 16.87 2.61
CA SER A 81 38.15 16.31 3.65
C SER A 81 37.00 15.47 3.11
N PHE A 82 36.51 15.74 1.90
CA PHE A 82 35.49 14.91 1.25
C PHE A 82 36.11 13.71 0.55
N LEU A 83 37.29 13.88 -0.08
CA LEU A 83 38.05 12.74 -0.61
C LEU A 83 38.40 11.72 0.49
N ASP A 84 38.82 12.20 1.66
CA ASP A 84 39.08 11.36 2.83
C ASP A 84 37.82 10.57 3.25
N LYS A 85 36.65 11.21 3.28
CA LYS A 85 35.37 10.54 3.60
C LYS A 85 34.97 9.52 2.55
N ALA A 86 35.11 9.86 1.26
CA ALA A 86 34.79 8.96 0.16
C ALA A 86 35.64 7.68 0.22
N ILE A 87 36.96 7.81 0.34
CA ILE A 87 37.88 6.66 0.47
C ILE A 87 37.57 5.88 1.76
N SER A 88 37.35 6.56 2.88
CA SER A 88 37.01 5.91 4.16
C SER A 88 35.70 5.11 4.07
N SER A 89 34.71 5.58 3.30
CA SER A 89 33.43 4.88 3.13
C SER A 89 33.59 3.53 2.42
N VAL A 90 34.57 3.40 1.53
CA VAL A 90 34.94 2.13 0.88
C VAL A 90 35.72 1.24 1.84
N ILE A 91 36.64 1.81 2.61
CA ILE A 91 37.45 1.04 3.58
C ILE A 91 36.58 0.38 4.65
N ASN A 92 35.55 1.08 5.11
CA ASN A 92 34.68 0.67 6.22
C ASN A 92 33.53 -0.27 5.80
N GLN A 93 33.56 -0.80 4.57
CA GLN A 93 32.55 -1.75 4.11
C GLN A 93 32.58 -3.05 4.92
N VAL A 94 31.41 -3.61 5.18
CA VAL A 94 31.28 -4.91 5.88
C VAL A 94 31.83 -6.06 5.06
N TYR A 95 31.71 -5.97 3.73
CA TYR A 95 32.34 -6.89 2.79
C TYR A 95 33.78 -6.45 2.53
N ASP A 96 34.72 -7.39 2.53
CA ASP A 96 36.16 -7.13 2.55
C ASP A 96 36.86 -7.41 1.20
N ASN A 97 36.27 -8.23 0.33
CA ASN A 97 36.80 -8.59 -0.97
C ASN A 97 36.45 -7.55 -2.06
N TRP A 98 37.07 -6.38 -1.97
CA TRP A 98 36.95 -5.27 -2.91
C TRP A 98 38.31 -4.67 -3.24
N GLU A 99 38.36 -3.88 -4.31
CA GLU A 99 39.47 -2.99 -4.64
C GLU A 99 38.96 -1.60 -5.03
N LEU A 100 39.74 -0.57 -4.76
CA LEU A 100 39.42 0.82 -5.10
C LEU A 100 40.44 1.33 -6.13
N CYS A 101 39.98 1.64 -7.34
CA CYS A 101 40.78 2.13 -8.45
C CYS A 101 40.60 3.66 -8.59
N ILE A 102 41.55 4.41 -8.06
CA ILE A 102 41.55 5.88 -8.05
C ILE A 102 42.33 6.41 -9.25
N VAL A 103 41.75 7.32 -10.03
CA VAL A 103 42.44 8.01 -11.12
C VAL A 103 42.41 9.51 -10.87
N ASP A 104 43.56 10.08 -10.52
CA ASP A 104 43.72 11.52 -10.42
C ASP A 104 43.89 12.12 -11.83
N ASP A 105 42.87 12.85 -12.28
CA ASP A 105 42.76 13.50 -13.58
C ASP A 105 43.51 14.84 -13.62
N CYS A 106 44.77 14.79 -13.16
CA CYS A 106 45.67 15.93 -13.07
C CYS A 106 45.14 17.05 -12.13
N SER A 107 44.83 16.71 -10.88
CA SER A 107 44.47 17.72 -9.86
C SER A 107 45.58 18.78 -9.71
N THR A 108 45.18 20.03 -9.50
CA THR A 108 46.05 21.21 -9.46
C THR A 108 46.74 21.42 -8.12
N THR A 109 46.29 20.73 -7.07
CA THR A 109 46.84 20.83 -5.72
C THR A 109 47.58 19.56 -5.32
N SER A 110 48.73 19.72 -4.67
CA SER A 110 49.53 18.58 -4.18
C SER A 110 48.81 17.78 -3.10
N ASP A 111 47.90 18.41 -2.35
CA ASP A 111 47.24 17.78 -1.21
C ASP A 111 46.35 16.60 -1.63
N VAL A 112 45.72 16.68 -2.80
CA VAL A 112 44.93 15.57 -3.36
C VAL A 112 45.83 14.36 -3.62
N LYS A 113 46.95 14.56 -4.32
CA LYS A 113 47.93 13.51 -4.58
C LYS A 113 48.47 12.90 -3.28
N LEU A 114 48.89 13.74 -2.33
CA LEU A 114 49.40 13.29 -1.03
C LEU A 114 48.36 12.47 -0.25
N THR A 115 47.08 12.83 -0.36
CA THR A 115 45.97 12.11 0.27
C THR A 115 45.79 10.73 -0.35
N ILE A 116 45.78 10.62 -1.68
CA ILE A 116 45.69 9.34 -2.39
C ILE A 116 46.87 8.42 -2.02
N GLU A 117 48.10 8.95 -2.06
CA GLU A 117 49.31 8.20 -1.71
C GLU A 117 49.34 7.78 -0.24
N LYS A 118 48.77 8.58 0.68
CA LYS A 118 48.59 8.22 2.08
C LYS A 118 47.66 7.01 2.21
N TRP A 119 46.48 7.05 1.60
CA TRP A 119 45.51 5.95 1.69
C TRP A 119 46.01 4.66 1.04
N ALA A 120 46.65 4.73 -0.13
CA ALA A 120 47.22 3.56 -0.79
C ALA A 120 48.38 2.90 0.00
N ARG A 121 49.05 3.66 0.89
CA ARG A 121 50.01 3.09 1.83
C ARG A 121 49.34 2.36 2.99
N LEU A 122 48.18 2.84 3.44
CA LEU A 122 47.42 2.30 4.58
C LEU A 122 46.63 1.04 4.21
N ASP A 123 46.08 0.96 2.99
CA ASP A 123 45.32 -0.20 2.52
C ASP A 123 45.77 -0.65 1.14
N LYS A 124 46.21 -1.91 1.02
CA LYS A 124 46.75 -2.49 -0.21
C LYS A 124 45.70 -2.78 -1.27
N ARG A 125 44.42 -2.74 -0.93
CA ARG A 125 43.29 -2.87 -1.88
C ARG A 125 43.10 -1.61 -2.72
N ILE A 126 43.76 -0.51 -2.38
CA ILE A 126 43.69 0.76 -3.12
C ILE A 126 44.78 0.79 -4.19
N LYS A 127 44.35 0.90 -5.45
CA LYS A 127 45.19 1.11 -6.63
C LYS A 127 44.97 2.53 -7.11
N PHE A 128 46.03 3.22 -7.53
CA PHE A 128 45.88 4.56 -8.08
C PHE A 128 46.75 4.83 -9.31
N LYS A 129 46.31 5.78 -10.12
CA LYS A 129 47.05 6.33 -11.26
C LYS A 129 46.95 7.85 -11.25
N LEU A 130 48.09 8.51 -11.42
CA LEU A 130 48.18 9.97 -11.55
C LEU A 130 48.37 10.29 -13.03
N LEU A 131 47.47 11.09 -13.61
CA LEU A 131 47.58 11.53 -14.99
C LEU A 131 48.41 12.81 -15.08
N ASP A 132 49.12 12.94 -16.20
CA ASP A 132 49.97 14.07 -16.55
C ASP A 132 49.21 15.22 -17.24
N LYS A 133 47.95 14.97 -17.63
CA LYS A 133 47.03 15.94 -18.20
C LYS A 133 45.60 15.64 -17.78
N ASN A 134 44.78 16.68 -17.69
CA ASN A 134 43.34 16.51 -17.51
C ASN A 134 42.72 15.98 -18.82
N VAL A 135 42.16 14.77 -18.75
CA VAL A 135 41.52 14.07 -19.87
C VAL A 135 40.00 14.01 -19.77
N ASN A 136 39.42 14.63 -18.74
CA ASN A 136 38.00 14.60 -18.37
C ASN A 136 37.51 13.34 -17.65
N ILE A 137 36.33 13.45 -17.03
CA ILE A 137 35.72 12.42 -16.19
C ILE A 137 35.45 11.11 -16.94
N SER A 138 35.03 11.17 -18.21
CA SER A 138 34.76 9.97 -19.02
C SER A 138 36.04 9.16 -19.21
N MET A 139 37.14 9.81 -19.63
CA MET A 139 38.41 9.12 -19.85
C MET A 139 39.10 8.70 -18.56
N ALA A 140 39.02 9.52 -17.50
CA ALA A 140 39.52 9.14 -16.17
C ALA A 140 38.81 7.89 -15.64
N THR A 141 37.48 7.81 -15.81
CA THR A 141 36.69 6.61 -15.47
C THR A 141 37.12 5.39 -16.28
N ASN A 142 37.33 5.55 -17.59
CA ASN A 142 37.83 4.46 -18.45
C ASN A 142 39.22 3.95 -18.01
N TYR A 143 40.14 4.85 -17.62
CA TYR A 143 41.44 4.44 -17.06
C TYR A 143 41.28 3.63 -15.78
N GLY A 144 40.37 4.05 -14.89
CA GLY A 144 40.08 3.32 -13.65
C GLY A 144 39.48 1.95 -13.92
N ALA A 145 38.51 1.86 -14.84
CA ALA A 145 37.93 0.58 -15.29
C ALA A 145 38.98 -0.35 -15.94
N GLY A 146 40.01 0.20 -16.58
CA GLY A 146 41.15 -0.55 -17.11
C GLY A 146 42.09 -1.11 -16.03
N MET A 147 42.12 -0.52 -14.84
CA MET A 147 42.89 -1.00 -13.68
C MET A 147 42.17 -2.08 -12.88
N ALA A 148 40.85 -2.22 -13.11
CA ALA A 148 39.96 -3.10 -12.35
C ALA A 148 40.24 -4.59 -12.63
N GLY A 149 40.41 -5.38 -11.59
CA GLY A 149 40.48 -6.84 -11.60
C GLY A 149 39.15 -7.54 -11.30
N GLY A 150 38.20 -6.85 -10.67
CA GLY A 150 36.88 -7.37 -10.31
C GLY A 150 35.98 -7.64 -11.53
N GLU A 151 35.02 -8.54 -11.35
CA GLU A 151 34.05 -8.88 -12.41
C GLU A 151 33.03 -7.77 -12.62
N HIS A 152 32.70 -7.04 -11.55
CA HIS A 152 31.72 -5.96 -11.54
C HIS A 152 32.38 -4.64 -11.14
N LEU A 153 32.00 -3.58 -11.85
CA LEU A 153 32.47 -2.23 -11.63
C LEU A 153 31.38 -1.43 -10.90
N ILE A 154 31.76 -0.64 -9.90
CA ILE A 154 30.90 0.36 -9.26
C ILE A 154 31.52 1.73 -9.47
N LEU A 155 30.73 2.70 -9.87
CA LEU A 155 31.18 4.10 -10.00
C LEU A 155 30.98 4.82 -8.66
N LEU A 156 32.00 5.57 -8.23
CA LEU A 156 31.94 6.38 -7.01
C LEU A 156 32.58 7.74 -7.27
N ASP A 157 31.83 8.82 -7.07
CA ASP A 157 32.37 10.17 -7.17
C ASP A 157 33.24 10.48 -5.94
N HIS A 158 34.27 11.31 -6.17
CA HIS A 158 35.35 11.54 -5.21
C HIS A 158 34.94 12.32 -3.94
N ASP A 159 33.72 12.84 -3.89
CA ASP A 159 33.15 13.61 -2.78
C ASP A 159 31.95 12.91 -2.13
N ASP A 160 31.53 11.74 -2.62
CA ASP A 160 30.35 11.03 -2.14
C ASP A 160 30.70 9.90 -1.16
N GLU A 161 29.68 9.37 -0.48
CA GLU A 161 29.86 8.32 0.54
C GLU A 161 28.99 7.09 0.26
N LEU A 162 29.60 5.91 0.38
CA LEU A 162 28.87 4.63 0.42
C LEU A 162 28.38 4.32 1.83
N THR A 163 27.20 3.73 1.94
CA THR A 163 26.75 3.14 3.22
C THR A 163 27.58 1.90 3.58
N PRO A 164 27.77 1.58 4.88
CA PRO A 164 28.61 0.44 5.29
C PRO A 164 28.18 -0.93 4.75
N ASP A 165 26.92 -1.08 4.35
CA ASP A 165 26.35 -2.30 3.78
C ASP A 165 26.31 -2.34 2.24
N ALA A 166 26.75 -1.28 1.55
CA ALA A 166 26.63 -1.15 0.10
C ALA A 166 27.22 -2.33 -0.68
N LEU A 167 28.51 -2.63 -0.49
CA LEU A 167 29.18 -3.69 -1.25
C LEU A 167 28.65 -5.09 -0.91
N ALA A 168 28.31 -5.31 0.35
CA ALA A 168 27.74 -6.57 0.84
C ALA A 168 26.36 -6.86 0.23
N GLU A 169 25.47 -5.87 0.17
CA GLU A 169 24.15 -6.04 -0.46
C GLU A 169 24.28 -6.25 -1.97
N VAL A 170 25.23 -5.57 -2.64
CA VAL A 170 25.53 -5.78 -4.05
C VAL A 170 25.98 -7.23 -4.32
N VAL A 171 26.98 -7.75 -3.59
CA VAL A 171 27.48 -9.12 -3.85
C VAL A 171 26.47 -10.20 -3.48
N LEU A 172 25.66 -9.98 -2.44
CA LEU A 172 24.60 -10.91 -2.08
C LEU A 172 23.52 -10.94 -3.16
N TYR A 173 23.15 -9.78 -3.71
CA TYR A 173 22.22 -9.70 -4.84
C TYR A 173 22.78 -10.42 -6.07
N LEU A 174 23.99 -10.08 -6.52
CA LEU A 174 24.61 -10.68 -7.69
C LEU A 174 24.86 -12.19 -7.54
N ARG A 175 25.02 -12.68 -6.29
CA ARG A 175 25.11 -14.11 -6.02
C ARG A 175 23.77 -14.82 -6.15
N ASP A 176 22.71 -14.20 -5.62
CA ASP A 176 21.35 -14.74 -5.72
C ASP A 176 20.77 -14.57 -7.15
N HIS A 177 21.34 -13.65 -7.95
CA HIS A 177 20.96 -13.29 -9.34
C HIS A 177 22.20 -13.20 -10.28
N PRO A 178 22.87 -14.32 -10.61
CA PRO A 178 24.11 -14.31 -11.40
C PRO A 178 23.95 -13.82 -12.86
N GLU A 179 22.73 -13.79 -13.38
CA GLU A 179 22.35 -13.24 -14.68
C GLU A 179 22.43 -11.72 -14.78
N THR A 180 22.34 -11.01 -13.64
CA THR A 180 22.32 -9.55 -13.59
C THR A 180 23.61 -8.96 -14.14
N ASP A 181 23.50 -8.11 -15.16
CA ASP A 181 24.65 -7.42 -15.77
C ASP A 181 24.72 -5.95 -15.39
N VAL A 182 23.58 -5.37 -15.02
CA VAL A 182 23.44 -4.00 -14.52
C VAL A 182 22.65 -4.05 -13.22
N LEU A 183 23.12 -3.39 -12.18
CA LEU A 183 22.43 -3.34 -10.89
C LEU A 183 22.47 -1.91 -10.34
N TYR A 184 21.34 -1.45 -9.81
CA TYR A 184 21.27 -0.15 -9.14
C TYR A 184 20.57 -0.24 -7.78
N SER A 185 20.70 0.82 -6.98
CA SER A 185 20.01 0.94 -5.69
C SER A 185 19.30 2.28 -5.53
N ASP A 186 18.53 2.45 -4.45
CA ASP A 186 18.09 3.77 -4.01
C ASP A 186 19.28 4.62 -3.52
N ASP A 187 19.09 5.93 -3.48
CA ASP A 187 20.06 6.91 -2.98
C ASP A 187 19.36 8.07 -2.26
N ASP A 188 20.15 8.90 -1.57
CA ASP A 188 19.71 10.20 -1.09
C ASP A 188 20.83 11.24 -1.30
N LYS A 189 20.54 12.48 -0.92
CA LYS A 189 21.52 13.56 -0.89
C LYS A 189 22.06 13.80 0.50
N ILE A 190 23.31 14.24 0.60
CA ILE A 190 23.96 14.62 1.86
C ILE A 190 24.55 16.03 1.75
N THR A 191 24.35 16.83 2.78
CA THR A 191 24.95 18.17 2.88
C THR A 191 26.43 18.09 3.30
N PRO A 192 27.21 19.17 3.15
CA PRO A 192 28.59 19.23 3.64
C PRO A 192 28.75 18.91 5.14
N ASP A 193 27.77 19.25 5.98
CA ASP A 193 27.71 18.96 7.42
C ASP A 193 27.22 17.54 7.75
N GLY A 194 26.86 16.73 6.75
CA GLY A 194 26.48 15.32 6.92
C GLY A 194 24.98 15.08 7.11
N LYS A 195 24.13 16.10 6.92
CA LYS A 195 22.67 15.95 6.99
C LYS A 195 22.14 15.35 5.69
N ARG A 196 21.42 14.23 5.82
CA ARG A 196 20.79 13.53 4.69
C ARG A 196 19.40 14.09 4.35
N TYR A 197 19.08 14.21 3.07
CA TYR A 197 17.81 14.74 2.55
C TYR A 197 17.53 14.27 1.10
N GLY A 198 16.31 14.50 0.61
CA GLY A 198 15.94 14.25 -0.80
C GLY A 198 16.15 12.79 -1.25
N PRO A 199 15.53 11.81 -0.58
CA PRO A 199 15.66 10.40 -0.95
C PRO A 199 15.02 10.13 -2.31
N GLN A 200 15.61 9.19 -3.04
CA GLN A 200 15.10 8.66 -4.30
C GLN A 200 14.82 7.17 -4.13
N PHE A 201 13.61 6.84 -3.65
CA PHE A 201 13.11 5.47 -3.67
C PHE A 201 12.52 5.14 -5.04
N LYS A 202 13.16 4.22 -5.74
CA LYS A 202 12.99 3.95 -7.17
C LYS A 202 12.11 2.72 -7.40
N PRO A 203 11.50 2.58 -8.60
CA PRO A 203 10.95 1.32 -9.05
C PRO A 203 12.06 0.32 -9.39
N ASP A 204 11.69 -0.94 -9.56
CA ASP A 204 12.47 -1.91 -10.33
C ASP A 204 12.55 -1.51 -11.82
N TRP A 205 13.20 -2.34 -12.63
CA TRP A 205 13.60 -2.00 -14.00
C TRP A 205 12.45 -1.44 -14.86
N SER A 206 12.51 -0.13 -15.13
CA SER A 206 11.63 0.61 -16.01
C SER A 206 12.42 1.22 -17.19
N PRO A 207 12.49 0.54 -18.35
CA PRO A 207 13.22 1.04 -19.52
C PRO A 207 12.61 2.33 -20.08
N GLU A 208 11.30 2.48 -20.03
CA GLU A 208 10.64 3.70 -20.52
C GLU A 208 10.85 4.89 -19.56
N LEU A 209 10.96 4.65 -18.24
CA LEU A 209 11.41 5.71 -17.31
C LEU A 209 12.87 6.09 -17.55
N LEU A 210 13.74 5.13 -17.90
CA LEU A 210 15.14 5.44 -18.26
C LEU A 210 15.22 6.35 -19.48
N LEU A 211 14.25 6.38 -20.39
CA LEU A 211 14.23 7.34 -21.49
C LEU A 211 13.91 8.78 -21.02
N SER A 212 13.23 8.91 -19.88
CA SER A 212 12.89 10.22 -19.30
C SER A 212 14.07 10.86 -18.57
N TYR A 213 14.85 10.08 -17.80
CA TYR A 213 16.06 10.52 -17.10
C TYR A 213 16.85 9.35 -16.50
N MET A 214 18.10 9.61 -16.09
CA MET A 214 19.00 8.67 -15.44
C MET A 214 18.59 8.33 -13.99
N TYR A 215 17.46 7.62 -13.82
CA TYR A 215 16.95 7.31 -12.48
C TYR A 215 17.79 6.28 -11.71
N PHE A 216 18.72 5.57 -12.35
CA PHE A 216 19.67 4.69 -11.65
C PHE A 216 20.56 5.46 -10.68
N SER A 217 20.95 6.69 -11.03
CA SER A 217 21.85 7.53 -10.24
C SER A 217 23.19 6.81 -9.96
N HIS A 218 23.71 6.80 -8.72
CA HIS A 218 25.14 6.61 -8.47
C HIS A 218 25.61 5.20 -8.06
N ILE A 219 24.83 4.41 -7.30
CA ILE A 219 25.11 2.97 -7.25
C ILE A 219 24.66 2.40 -8.58
N PHE A 220 25.58 2.44 -9.52
CA PHE A 220 25.42 1.92 -10.86
C PHE A 220 26.52 0.88 -11.06
N VAL A 221 26.14 -0.37 -10.81
CA VAL A 221 27.01 -1.53 -10.96
C VAL A 221 26.86 -2.04 -12.39
N VAL A 222 27.99 -2.26 -13.07
CA VAL A 222 28.01 -2.82 -14.43
C VAL A 222 29.01 -3.96 -14.48
N ARG A 223 28.62 -5.10 -15.06
CA ARG A 223 29.56 -6.18 -15.34
C ARG A 223 30.67 -5.66 -16.26
N ARG A 224 31.93 -5.88 -15.88
CA ARG A 224 33.11 -5.33 -16.58
C ARG A 224 33.15 -5.72 -18.06
N SER A 225 32.76 -6.95 -18.40
CA SER A 225 32.66 -7.41 -19.79
C SER A 225 31.60 -6.65 -20.60
N LEU A 226 30.46 -6.31 -19.97
CA LEU A 226 29.42 -5.48 -20.58
C LEU A 226 29.90 -4.03 -20.77
N TYR A 227 30.55 -3.46 -19.77
CA TYR A 227 31.16 -2.13 -19.86
C TYR A 227 32.14 -2.03 -21.05
N GLN A 228 33.02 -3.03 -21.20
CA GLN A 228 33.98 -3.11 -22.29
C GLN A 228 33.31 -3.27 -23.66
N SER A 229 32.33 -4.18 -23.78
CA SER A 229 31.62 -4.41 -25.04
C SER A 229 30.67 -3.26 -25.44
N ALA A 230 30.27 -2.41 -24.48
CA ALA A 230 29.57 -1.16 -24.73
C ALA A 230 30.50 -0.01 -25.15
N GLY A 231 31.82 -0.18 -25.06
CA GLY A 231 32.82 0.85 -25.41
C GLY A 231 33.15 1.82 -24.27
N GLY A 232 32.80 1.50 -23.02
CA GLY A 232 33.05 2.35 -21.85
C GLY A 232 32.32 3.69 -21.88
N MET A 233 32.86 4.67 -21.15
CA MET A 233 32.37 6.06 -21.16
C MET A 233 32.83 6.78 -22.44
N ARG A 234 31.95 7.59 -23.05
CA ARG A 234 32.24 8.36 -24.25
C ARG A 234 32.58 9.81 -23.92
N THR A 235 33.51 10.40 -24.67
CA THR A 235 33.80 11.83 -24.62
C THR A 235 32.68 12.64 -25.29
N GLY A 236 32.44 13.86 -24.82
CA GLY A 236 31.37 14.74 -25.35
C GLY A 236 30.00 14.50 -24.71
N PHE A 237 29.97 13.72 -23.62
CA PHE A 237 28.80 13.46 -22.77
C PHE A 237 29.06 13.88 -21.31
N GLU A 238 30.14 14.61 -21.03
CA GLU A 238 30.51 15.00 -19.68
C GLU A 238 29.37 15.76 -18.97
N GLY A 239 29.06 15.34 -17.74
CA GLY A 239 27.87 15.76 -16.99
C GLY A 239 26.65 14.84 -17.16
N SER A 240 26.64 13.98 -18.18
CA SER A 240 25.59 12.97 -18.46
C SER A 240 26.21 11.65 -18.99
N GLN A 241 27.49 11.39 -18.70
CA GLN A 241 28.23 10.24 -19.23
C GLN A 241 27.73 8.91 -18.67
N ASP A 242 27.26 8.93 -17.43
CA ASP A 242 26.59 7.82 -16.74
C ASP A 242 25.25 7.49 -17.41
N TYR A 243 24.48 8.52 -17.81
CA TYR A 243 23.22 8.35 -18.51
C TYR A 243 23.42 7.73 -19.90
N ASP A 244 24.39 8.24 -20.67
CA ASP A 244 24.81 7.65 -21.94
C ASP A 244 25.22 6.18 -21.78
N LEU A 245 26.05 5.88 -20.77
CA LEU A 245 26.46 4.51 -20.50
C LEU A 245 25.25 3.62 -20.16
N ALA A 246 24.38 4.04 -19.24
CA ALA A 246 23.20 3.29 -18.81
C ALA A 246 22.30 2.91 -19.98
N LEU A 247 21.99 3.86 -20.86
CA LEU A 247 21.16 3.60 -22.05
C LEU A 247 21.82 2.55 -22.97
N ARG A 248 23.14 2.60 -23.16
CA ARG A 248 23.87 1.64 -24.00
C ARG A 248 24.05 0.25 -23.37
N VAL A 249 24.36 0.17 -22.07
CA VAL A 249 24.60 -1.13 -21.42
C VAL A 249 23.30 -1.91 -21.24
N THR A 250 22.20 -1.22 -20.91
CA THR A 250 20.88 -1.85 -20.74
C THR A 250 20.32 -2.42 -22.04
N GLU A 251 20.73 -1.92 -23.21
CA GLU A 251 20.39 -2.50 -24.54
C GLU A 251 21.01 -3.88 -24.77
N LYS A 252 22.10 -4.20 -24.05
CA LYS A 252 22.89 -5.44 -24.22
C LYS A 252 22.88 -6.33 -22.97
N ALA A 253 22.35 -5.84 -21.86
CA ALA A 253 22.28 -6.56 -20.59
C ALA A 253 21.32 -7.75 -20.69
N ARG A 254 21.67 -8.87 -20.06
CA ARG A 254 20.76 -10.01 -19.90
C ARG A 254 19.67 -9.71 -18.88
N ASP A 255 20.05 -9.00 -17.82
CA ASP A 255 19.16 -8.61 -16.74
C ASP A 255 19.62 -7.29 -16.08
N VAL A 256 18.65 -6.54 -15.57
CA VAL A 256 18.82 -5.28 -14.85
C VAL A 256 18.16 -5.38 -13.48
N GLY A 257 18.97 -5.45 -12.43
CA GLY A 257 18.52 -5.62 -11.05
C GLY A 257 18.39 -4.32 -10.27
N HIS A 258 17.60 -4.38 -9.19
CA HIS A 258 17.38 -3.27 -8.27
C HIS A 258 17.48 -3.72 -6.79
N ILE A 259 18.22 -2.95 -5.99
CA ILE A 259 18.25 -3.08 -4.53
C ILE A 259 17.48 -1.89 -3.92
N PRO A 260 16.25 -2.08 -3.40
CA PRO A 260 15.49 -1.03 -2.69
C PRO A 260 16.10 -0.75 -1.31
N LYS A 261 17.29 -0.15 -1.30
CA LYS A 261 18.02 0.35 -0.14
C LYS A 261 18.78 1.60 -0.57
N VAL A 262 18.77 2.62 0.29
CA VAL A 262 19.68 3.77 0.14
C VAL A 262 21.08 3.26 0.44
N LEU A 263 21.90 3.07 -0.60
CA LEU A 263 23.28 2.58 -0.45
C LEU A 263 24.34 3.65 -0.75
N TYR A 264 23.91 4.83 -1.19
CA TYR A 264 24.73 5.95 -1.63
C TYR A 264 24.24 7.27 -1.07
N HIS A 265 25.17 8.15 -0.71
CA HIS A 265 24.90 9.50 -0.23
C HIS A 265 25.55 10.53 -1.17
N TRP A 266 24.74 11.16 -2.01
CA TRP A 266 25.18 12.12 -3.03
C TRP A 266 25.38 13.52 -2.45
N ARG A 267 26.61 14.02 -2.45
CA ARG A 267 26.95 15.28 -1.80
C ARG A 267 26.50 16.49 -2.61
N SER A 268 25.74 17.35 -1.96
CA SER A 268 25.29 18.60 -2.54
C SER A 268 26.29 19.73 -2.30
N LEU A 269 27.17 19.96 -3.27
CA LEU A 269 28.06 21.13 -3.34
C LEU A 269 27.51 22.19 -4.30
N PRO A 270 27.75 23.50 -4.09
CA PRO A 270 27.24 24.56 -4.97
C PRO A 270 27.64 24.44 -6.45
N SER A 271 28.76 23.78 -6.75
CA SER A 271 29.25 23.50 -8.11
C SER A 271 28.79 22.13 -8.66
N SER A 272 28.04 21.36 -7.88
CA SER A 272 27.56 20.02 -8.23
C SER A 272 26.15 20.06 -8.81
N THR A 273 25.86 19.17 -9.77
CA THR A 273 24.51 18.91 -10.29
C THR A 273 23.55 18.43 -9.20
N ALA A 274 24.07 17.93 -8.07
CA ALA A 274 23.32 17.61 -6.85
C ALA A 274 22.53 18.81 -6.30
N SER A 275 23.11 20.01 -6.41
CA SER A 275 22.53 21.25 -5.90
C SER A 275 21.54 21.88 -6.90
N SER A 276 21.86 21.81 -8.20
CA SER A 276 21.01 22.27 -9.31
C SER A 276 21.51 21.69 -10.62
N GLY A 277 20.62 21.16 -11.46
CA GLY A 277 20.99 20.70 -12.81
C GLY A 277 21.60 21.83 -13.65
N SER A 278 21.22 23.08 -13.37
CA SER A 278 21.72 24.28 -14.05
C SER A 278 23.18 24.62 -13.70
N ALA A 279 23.82 23.94 -12.74
CA ALA A 279 25.23 24.14 -12.42
C ALA A 279 26.16 23.79 -13.60
N LYS A 280 25.70 22.93 -14.53
CA LYS A 280 26.41 22.59 -15.77
C LYS A 280 25.42 22.53 -16.96
N PRO A 281 25.07 23.65 -17.60
CA PRO A 281 24.06 23.68 -18.67
C PRO A 281 24.35 22.73 -19.84
N GLU A 282 25.63 22.52 -20.16
CA GLU A 282 26.14 21.56 -21.16
C GLU A 282 25.61 20.13 -20.91
N SER A 283 25.40 19.74 -19.65
CA SER A 283 24.93 18.40 -19.26
C SER A 283 23.53 18.10 -19.79
N PHE A 284 22.67 19.12 -19.92
CA PHE A 284 21.32 18.95 -20.45
C PHE A 284 21.33 18.58 -21.93
N GLU A 285 22.20 19.20 -22.71
CA GLU A 285 22.34 18.88 -24.13
C GLU A 285 23.02 17.52 -24.33
N ALA A 286 24.04 17.19 -23.51
CA ALA A 286 24.62 15.86 -23.48
C ALA A 286 23.57 14.78 -23.16
N GLY A 287 22.70 15.01 -22.17
CA GLY A 287 21.61 14.09 -21.82
C GLY A 287 20.57 13.97 -22.94
N ARG A 288 20.16 15.08 -23.56
CA ARG A 288 19.25 15.08 -24.71
C ARG A 288 19.82 14.27 -25.88
N ARG A 289 21.12 14.45 -26.17
CA ARG A 289 21.84 13.69 -27.19
C ARG A 289 21.93 12.20 -26.85
N ALA A 290 22.16 11.85 -25.58
CA ALA A 290 22.20 10.45 -25.14
C ALA A 290 20.85 9.74 -25.40
N VAL A 291 19.73 10.42 -25.08
CA VAL A 291 18.39 9.91 -25.40
C VAL A 291 18.15 9.85 -26.90
N GLN A 292 18.48 10.91 -27.66
CA GLN A 292 18.28 10.91 -29.11
C GLN A 292 19.06 9.78 -29.80
N GLU A 293 20.35 9.64 -29.50
CA GLU A 293 21.18 8.57 -30.07
C GLU A 293 20.66 7.18 -29.66
N THR A 294 19.98 7.07 -28.51
CA THR A 294 19.32 5.84 -28.07
C THR A 294 18.08 5.52 -28.90
N LEU A 295 17.23 6.52 -29.14
CA LEU A 295 16.08 6.37 -30.05
C LEU A 295 16.56 5.93 -31.44
N ASP A 296 17.61 6.58 -31.96
CA ASP A 296 18.18 6.30 -33.27
C ASP A 296 18.74 4.85 -33.35
N ARG A 297 19.52 4.41 -32.34
CA ARG A 297 20.04 3.02 -32.28
C ARG A 297 18.95 1.97 -32.22
N ARG A 298 17.82 2.29 -31.58
CA ARG A 298 16.66 1.39 -31.44
C ARG A 298 15.71 1.46 -32.65
N GLY A 299 15.99 2.33 -33.62
CA GLY A 299 15.11 2.55 -34.78
C GLY A 299 13.77 3.21 -34.42
N ILE A 300 13.71 3.93 -33.30
CA ILE A 300 12.51 4.62 -32.83
C ILE A 300 12.47 6.01 -33.46
N ASN A 301 11.51 6.26 -34.34
CA ASN A 301 11.34 7.55 -35.01
C ASN A 301 10.67 8.58 -34.08
N ALA A 302 11.47 9.16 -33.18
CA ALA A 302 11.05 10.21 -32.27
C ALA A 302 12.15 11.25 -32.06
N LYS A 303 11.75 12.47 -31.70
CA LYS A 303 12.67 13.55 -31.33
C LYS A 303 12.70 13.72 -29.81
N ALA A 304 13.88 13.58 -29.21
CA ALA A 304 14.07 13.86 -27.78
C ALA A 304 14.17 15.38 -27.54
N TYR A 305 13.38 15.88 -26.58
CA TYR A 305 13.38 17.28 -26.17
C TYR A 305 13.18 17.42 -24.65
N ARG A 306 13.46 18.60 -24.11
CA ARG A 306 13.13 18.93 -22.71
C ARG A 306 11.76 19.62 -22.67
N PRO A 307 10.77 19.10 -21.94
CA PRO A 307 9.47 19.74 -21.83
C PRO A 307 9.56 21.06 -21.05
N ASP A 308 8.62 21.98 -21.27
CA ASP A 308 8.64 23.34 -20.71
C ASP A 308 8.79 23.36 -19.18
N PHE A 309 8.10 22.46 -18.47
CA PHE A 309 8.20 22.38 -17.01
C PHE A 309 9.62 21.98 -16.55
N ALA A 310 10.30 21.12 -17.32
CA ALA A 310 11.67 20.71 -17.03
C ALA A 310 12.68 21.81 -17.38
N VAL A 311 12.44 22.57 -18.44
CA VAL A 311 13.24 23.76 -18.78
C VAL A 311 13.12 24.81 -17.67
N ASN A 312 11.89 25.16 -17.29
CA ASN A 312 11.59 26.15 -16.25
C ASN A 312 12.12 25.72 -14.87
N GLY A 313 12.10 24.40 -14.58
CA GLY A 313 12.63 23.84 -13.33
C GLY A 313 14.14 23.60 -13.31
N GLY A 314 14.87 23.80 -14.42
CA GLY A 314 16.29 23.45 -14.49
C GLY A 314 16.54 21.95 -14.32
N LEU A 315 15.65 21.11 -14.83
CA LEU A 315 15.66 19.65 -14.68
C LEU A 315 16.16 18.95 -15.94
N GLY A 316 16.99 17.92 -15.76
CA GLY A 316 17.45 17.01 -16.82
C GLY A 316 16.43 15.92 -17.16
N LEU A 317 15.17 16.32 -17.38
CA LEU A 317 14.08 15.44 -17.79
C LEU A 317 13.80 15.61 -19.28
N PHE A 318 13.54 14.50 -19.97
CA PHE A 318 13.33 14.47 -21.42
C PHE A 318 11.98 13.82 -21.77
N ALA A 319 11.38 14.31 -22.85
CA ALA A 319 10.17 13.80 -23.48
C ALA A 319 10.45 13.49 -24.96
N HIS A 320 9.53 12.78 -25.62
CA HIS A 320 9.74 12.19 -26.94
C HIS A 320 8.61 12.56 -27.88
N GLU A 321 8.92 13.28 -28.96
CA GLU A 321 7.92 13.65 -29.94
C GLU A 321 7.88 12.62 -31.09
N PHE A 322 6.81 11.82 -31.16
CA PHE A 322 6.56 10.84 -32.22
C PHE A 322 5.77 11.40 -33.40
N GLN A 323 5.96 10.83 -34.58
CA GLN A 323 5.29 11.23 -35.81
C GLN A 323 3.77 10.95 -35.81
N ASP A 324 3.03 11.70 -36.63
CA ASP A 324 1.57 11.54 -36.79
C ASP A 324 1.18 10.48 -37.84
N ASN A 325 2.16 9.85 -38.50
CA ASN A 325 2.00 8.79 -39.49
C ASN A 325 2.62 7.49 -38.99
N GLY A 326 1.80 6.54 -38.55
CA GLY A 326 2.22 5.22 -38.09
C GLY A 326 1.25 4.11 -38.53
N PRO A 327 1.24 2.94 -37.87
CA PRO A 327 0.32 1.85 -38.16
C PRO A 327 -1.16 2.22 -38.00
N ASP A 328 -2.05 1.48 -38.68
CA ASP A 328 -3.49 1.67 -38.52
C ASP A 328 -3.96 1.31 -37.09
N VAL A 329 -4.88 2.11 -36.55
CA VAL A 329 -5.53 1.86 -35.25
C VAL A 329 -7.03 2.01 -35.36
N THR A 330 -7.78 1.06 -34.81
CA THR A 330 -9.23 1.18 -34.67
C THR A 330 -9.57 1.64 -33.25
N ILE A 331 -10.24 2.79 -33.13
CA ILE A 331 -10.79 3.31 -31.88
C ILE A 331 -12.16 2.69 -31.65
N LEU A 332 -12.30 1.95 -30.56
CA LEU A 332 -13.50 1.24 -30.13
C LEU A 332 -14.16 2.03 -29.00
N ILE A 333 -15.38 2.53 -29.25
CA ILE A 333 -16.13 3.37 -28.31
C ILE A 333 -17.47 2.69 -27.94
N PRO A 334 -17.55 1.98 -26.81
CA PRO A 334 -18.82 1.41 -26.35
C PRO A 334 -19.73 2.47 -25.76
N THR A 335 -21.02 2.40 -26.11
CA THR A 335 -22.05 3.31 -25.62
C THR A 335 -23.39 2.62 -25.43
N ARG A 336 -24.19 3.12 -24.49
CA ARG A 336 -25.61 2.76 -24.31
C ARG A 336 -26.37 3.95 -23.74
N ASN A 337 -27.32 4.48 -24.50
CA ASN A 337 -28.17 5.61 -24.08
C ASN A 337 -27.41 6.84 -23.53
N ASN A 338 -26.23 7.13 -24.06
CA ASN A 338 -25.32 8.15 -23.52
C ASN A 338 -25.03 9.26 -24.55
N LEU A 339 -26.08 9.75 -25.21
CA LEU A 339 -26.00 10.68 -26.35
C LEU A 339 -25.08 11.88 -26.10
N ALA A 340 -25.24 12.56 -24.97
CA ALA A 340 -24.56 13.84 -24.71
C ALA A 340 -23.04 13.66 -24.58
N THR A 341 -22.60 12.67 -23.82
CA THR A 341 -21.17 12.38 -23.62
C THR A 341 -20.56 11.80 -24.88
N LEU A 342 -21.24 10.84 -25.55
CA LEU A 342 -20.77 10.26 -26.81
C LEU A 342 -20.53 11.35 -27.86
N ARG A 343 -21.44 12.32 -27.98
CA ARG A 343 -21.27 13.46 -28.89
C ARG A 343 -20.02 14.26 -28.54
N ASN A 344 -19.84 14.63 -27.28
CA ASN A 344 -18.65 15.38 -26.84
C ASN A 344 -17.36 14.60 -27.11
N CYS A 345 -17.37 13.28 -26.88
CA CYS A 345 -16.25 12.40 -27.16
C CYS A 345 -15.87 12.44 -28.65
N LEU A 346 -16.84 12.16 -29.52
CA LEU A 346 -16.64 12.16 -30.98
C LEU A 346 -16.23 13.53 -31.53
N GLU A 347 -16.84 14.62 -31.04
CA GLU A 347 -16.44 15.98 -31.41
C GLU A 347 -15.00 16.28 -30.98
N SER A 348 -14.59 15.82 -29.79
CA SER A 348 -13.22 16.04 -29.30
C SER A 348 -12.17 15.25 -30.08
N LEU A 349 -12.53 14.12 -30.72
CA LEU A 349 -11.61 13.34 -31.57
C LEU A 349 -11.12 14.12 -32.78
N THR A 350 -11.86 15.15 -33.24
CA THR A 350 -11.44 16.03 -34.34
C THR A 350 -10.15 16.79 -34.06
N LYS A 351 -9.74 16.89 -32.79
CA LYS A 351 -8.44 17.47 -32.37
C LYS A 351 -7.26 16.55 -32.67
N THR A 352 -7.49 15.28 -32.96
CA THR A 352 -6.44 14.27 -33.14
C THR A 352 -5.63 14.55 -34.41
N THR A 353 -4.32 14.59 -34.25
CA THR A 353 -3.35 14.85 -35.34
C THR A 353 -2.87 13.57 -36.04
N TYR A 354 -2.94 12.43 -35.35
CA TYR A 354 -2.61 11.12 -35.92
C TYR A 354 -3.50 10.81 -37.13
N ARG A 355 -2.92 10.28 -38.21
CA ARG A 355 -3.62 10.19 -39.51
C ARG A 355 -4.32 8.87 -39.78
N ASN A 356 -3.78 7.78 -39.24
CA ASN A 356 -4.14 6.43 -39.64
C ASN A 356 -5.03 5.79 -38.58
N TYR A 357 -6.22 6.37 -38.35
CA TYR A 357 -7.20 5.82 -37.42
C TYR A 357 -8.58 5.74 -38.03
N GLU A 358 -9.35 4.75 -37.59
CA GLU A 358 -10.79 4.68 -37.81
C GLU A 358 -11.52 4.66 -36.46
N VAL A 359 -12.78 5.08 -36.45
CA VAL A 359 -13.63 5.06 -35.27
C VAL A 359 -14.78 4.09 -35.49
N ILE A 360 -14.96 3.18 -34.54
CA ILE A 360 -16.11 2.29 -34.47
C ILE A 360 -16.84 2.52 -33.14
N VAL A 361 -18.09 2.95 -33.25
CA VAL A 361 -18.99 3.06 -32.10
C VAL A 361 -19.67 1.71 -31.90
N ILE A 362 -19.58 1.16 -30.69
CA ILE A 362 -20.22 -0.09 -30.29
C ILE A 362 -21.52 0.27 -29.56
N ASP A 363 -22.63 0.16 -30.26
CA ASP A 363 -23.97 0.31 -29.66
C ASP A 363 -24.31 -0.95 -28.85
N ASN A 364 -24.25 -0.82 -27.52
CA ASN A 364 -24.60 -1.88 -26.58
C ASN A 364 -26.09 -1.82 -26.24
N GLU A 365 -26.91 -1.99 -27.28
CA GLU A 365 -28.37 -2.08 -27.19
C GLU A 365 -29.03 -0.81 -26.67
N SER A 366 -28.67 0.35 -27.23
CA SER A 366 -29.42 1.58 -26.98
C SER A 366 -30.87 1.40 -27.39
N ASP A 367 -31.77 1.92 -26.54
CA ASP A 367 -33.23 1.83 -26.67
C ASP A 367 -33.92 3.19 -26.59
N ASP A 368 -33.21 4.27 -26.26
CA ASP A 368 -33.78 5.60 -26.33
C ASP A 368 -33.77 6.15 -27.79
N PRO A 369 -34.87 6.78 -28.24
CA PRO A 369 -34.99 7.24 -29.63
C PRO A 369 -33.94 8.28 -30.05
N GLU A 370 -33.48 9.13 -29.13
CA GLU A 370 -32.56 10.22 -29.44
C GLU A 370 -31.15 9.68 -29.74
N THR A 371 -30.66 8.75 -28.93
CA THR A 371 -29.37 8.08 -29.16
C THR A 371 -29.41 7.29 -30.46
N ILE A 372 -30.46 6.50 -30.71
CA ILE A 372 -30.61 5.73 -31.96
C ILE A 372 -30.61 6.65 -33.18
N ALA A 373 -31.37 7.76 -33.12
CA ALA A 373 -31.40 8.73 -34.21
C ALA A 373 -30.02 9.33 -34.47
N TYR A 374 -29.29 9.70 -33.41
CA TYR A 374 -27.93 10.22 -33.54
C TYR A 374 -26.94 9.19 -34.11
N LEU A 375 -26.95 7.95 -33.63
CA LEU A 375 -26.10 6.87 -34.13
C LEU A 375 -26.28 6.65 -35.65
N ASN A 376 -27.50 6.75 -36.16
CA ASN A 376 -27.80 6.63 -37.59
C ASN A 376 -27.28 7.81 -38.43
N THR A 377 -26.94 8.94 -37.81
CA THR A 377 -26.39 10.12 -38.50
C THR A 377 -24.86 10.18 -38.48
N LEU A 378 -24.19 9.30 -37.73
CA LEU A 378 -22.75 9.34 -37.57
C LEU A 378 -22.03 9.02 -38.89
N PRO A 379 -20.95 9.75 -39.22
CA PRO A 379 -20.08 9.41 -40.36
C PRO A 379 -19.19 8.20 -40.05
N HIS A 380 -19.17 7.74 -38.79
CA HIS A 380 -18.38 6.61 -38.31
C HIS A 380 -19.15 5.30 -38.42
N LYS A 381 -18.43 4.18 -38.43
CA LYS A 381 -19.06 2.85 -38.42
C LYS A 381 -19.68 2.61 -37.05
N VAL A 382 -20.97 2.25 -37.04
CA VAL A 382 -21.67 1.81 -35.83
C VAL A 382 -21.91 0.31 -35.93
N ILE A 383 -21.50 -0.43 -34.90
CA ILE A 383 -21.79 -1.87 -34.77
C ILE A 383 -22.64 -2.09 -33.53
N ARG A 384 -23.71 -2.88 -33.66
CA ARG A 384 -24.56 -3.25 -32.53
C ARG A 384 -24.08 -4.58 -31.96
N ILE A 385 -23.71 -4.61 -30.68
CA ILE A 385 -23.26 -5.81 -29.98
C ILE A 385 -24.05 -5.96 -28.68
N SER A 386 -24.85 -7.02 -28.59
CA SER A 386 -25.58 -7.38 -27.36
C SER A 386 -24.67 -7.97 -26.30
N ASN A 387 -25.08 -7.93 -25.03
CA ASN A 387 -24.37 -8.67 -23.99
C ASN A 387 -24.63 -10.18 -24.12
N PRO A 388 -23.61 -11.05 -23.96
CA PRO A 388 -23.82 -12.50 -23.90
C PRO A 388 -24.61 -12.96 -22.68
N TYR A 389 -24.64 -12.13 -21.64
CA TYR A 389 -25.12 -12.44 -20.30
C TYR A 389 -26.35 -11.57 -19.99
N ASP A 390 -27.15 -11.98 -19.02
CA ASP A 390 -28.35 -11.23 -18.58
C ASP A 390 -28.01 -9.87 -17.93
N THR A 391 -26.72 -9.56 -17.74
CA THR A 391 -26.21 -8.33 -17.16
C THR A 391 -25.19 -7.65 -18.08
N PHE A 392 -25.02 -6.34 -17.92
CA PHE A 392 -23.98 -5.57 -18.61
C PHE A 392 -22.59 -6.19 -18.41
N ASN A 393 -21.86 -6.38 -19.51
CA ASN A 393 -20.52 -6.94 -19.52
C ASN A 393 -19.63 -6.16 -20.51
N PHE A 394 -18.88 -5.20 -19.98
CA PHE A 394 -17.96 -4.35 -20.73
C PHE A 394 -16.87 -5.17 -21.42
N ALA A 395 -16.33 -6.18 -20.74
CA ALA A 395 -15.29 -7.04 -21.28
C ALA A 395 -15.76 -7.78 -22.54
N ALA A 396 -16.96 -8.37 -22.50
CA ALA A 396 -17.49 -9.17 -23.60
C ALA A 396 -17.77 -8.36 -24.87
N ILE A 397 -18.38 -7.18 -24.73
CA ILE A 397 -18.68 -6.33 -25.88
C ILE A 397 -17.39 -5.85 -26.58
N ASN A 398 -16.37 -5.51 -25.79
CA ASN A 398 -15.07 -5.07 -26.29
C ASN A 398 -14.28 -6.21 -26.93
N ASN A 399 -14.30 -7.40 -26.33
CA ASN A 399 -13.70 -8.61 -26.91
C ASN A 399 -14.29 -8.93 -28.29
N ARG A 400 -15.61 -8.86 -28.41
CA ARG A 400 -16.31 -9.09 -29.69
C ARG A 400 -15.93 -8.05 -30.73
N ALA A 401 -15.93 -6.77 -30.36
CA ALA A 401 -15.52 -5.70 -31.25
C ALA A 401 -14.07 -5.85 -31.72
N ALA A 402 -13.14 -6.16 -30.82
CA ALA A 402 -11.73 -6.41 -31.16
C ALA A 402 -11.54 -7.58 -32.14
N ASN A 403 -12.40 -8.60 -32.10
CA ASN A 403 -12.38 -9.70 -33.07
C ASN A 403 -12.88 -9.26 -34.47
N MET A 404 -13.76 -8.26 -34.57
CA MET A 404 -14.37 -7.82 -35.82
C MET A 404 -13.53 -6.84 -36.64
N VAL A 405 -12.48 -6.25 -36.05
CA VAL A 405 -11.60 -5.28 -36.71
C VAL A 405 -10.34 -5.95 -37.23
N THR A 406 -9.62 -5.30 -38.15
CA THR A 406 -8.40 -5.86 -38.77
C THR A 406 -7.15 -5.02 -38.54
N SER A 407 -7.31 -3.82 -37.98
CA SER A 407 -6.17 -2.94 -37.67
C SER A 407 -5.18 -3.63 -36.73
N PRO A 408 -3.86 -3.42 -36.92
CA PRO A 408 -2.83 -4.02 -36.07
C PRO A 408 -2.92 -3.54 -34.62
N TYR A 409 -3.43 -2.34 -34.39
CA TYR A 409 -3.68 -1.81 -33.04
C TYR A 409 -5.16 -1.52 -32.82
N ILE A 410 -5.57 -1.65 -31.56
CA ILE A 410 -6.89 -1.27 -31.08
C ILE A 410 -6.76 -0.30 -29.91
N MET A 411 -7.64 0.70 -29.89
CA MET A 411 -7.76 1.68 -28.82
C MET A 411 -9.12 1.52 -28.16
N PHE A 412 -9.16 1.12 -26.89
CA PHE A 412 -10.36 1.19 -26.07
C PHE A 412 -10.51 2.61 -25.56
N LEU A 413 -11.67 3.23 -25.80
CA LEU A 413 -11.97 4.60 -25.39
C LEU A 413 -13.40 4.69 -24.88
N ASN A 414 -13.59 5.14 -23.64
CA ASN A 414 -14.93 5.33 -23.10
C ASN A 414 -15.65 6.51 -23.78
N ASP A 415 -16.98 6.40 -23.92
CA ASP A 415 -17.83 7.41 -24.55
C ASP A 415 -17.97 8.72 -23.76
N ASP A 416 -17.48 8.77 -22.52
CA ASP A 416 -17.48 9.94 -21.63
C ASP A 416 -16.08 10.54 -21.42
N THR A 417 -15.24 10.43 -22.44
CA THR A 417 -13.91 11.03 -22.49
C THR A 417 -13.86 12.22 -23.45
N GLU A 418 -13.04 13.22 -23.15
CA GLU A 418 -12.78 14.38 -24.01
C GLU A 418 -11.28 14.58 -24.22
N ILE A 419 -10.83 14.62 -25.48
CA ILE A 419 -9.43 14.84 -25.84
C ILE A 419 -9.00 16.27 -25.47
N LYS A 420 -7.88 16.39 -24.74
CA LYS A 420 -7.22 17.68 -24.44
C LYS A 420 -5.96 17.90 -25.28
N SER A 421 -5.12 16.87 -25.45
CA SER A 421 -3.87 16.97 -26.21
C SER A 421 -4.05 16.53 -27.68
N PRO A 422 -3.82 17.39 -28.69
CA PRO A 422 -3.98 17.02 -30.12
C PRO A 422 -3.11 15.84 -30.59
N ARG A 423 -1.94 15.64 -29.98
CA ARG A 423 -0.99 14.56 -30.33
C ARG A 423 -1.15 13.30 -29.48
N TRP A 424 -2.17 13.21 -28.64
CA TRP A 424 -2.36 12.11 -27.68
C TRP A 424 -2.15 10.72 -28.33
N LEU A 425 -2.81 10.47 -29.46
CA LEU A 425 -2.73 9.20 -30.16
C LEU A 425 -1.36 8.96 -30.80
N SER A 426 -0.74 10.00 -31.39
CA SER A 426 0.62 9.91 -31.95
C SER A 426 1.64 9.52 -30.88
N GLN A 427 1.53 10.10 -29.68
CA GLN A 427 2.41 9.76 -28.55
C GLN A 427 2.20 8.32 -28.08
N MET A 428 0.94 7.90 -27.91
CA MET A 428 0.63 6.54 -27.47
C MET A 428 1.08 5.50 -28.51
N MET A 429 0.82 5.73 -29.79
CA MET A 429 1.27 4.88 -30.89
C MET A 429 2.79 4.79 -30.97
N GLY A 430 3.49 5.88 -30.69
CA GLY A 430 4.94 5.91 -30.59
C GLY A 430 5.50 4.91 -29.58
N TYR A 431 5.00 4.98 -28.34
CA TYR A 431 5.41 4.04 -27.29
C TYR A 431 4.95 2.60 -27.55
N ALA A 432 3.75 2.41 -28.13
CA ALA A 432 3.23 1.07 -28.41
C ALA A 432 4.07 0.29 -29.44
N GLN A 433 4.86 1.00 -30.27
CA GLN A 433 5.77 0.39 -31.24
C GLN A 433 7.14 0.03 -30.65
N ILE A 434 7.43 0.43 -29.41
CA ILE A 434 8.69 0.06 -28.74
C ILE A 434 8.65 -1.43 -28.37
N SER A 435 9.72 -2.15 -28.73
CA SER A 435 9.83 -3.59 -28.46
C SER A 435 9.58 -3.94 -26.99
N GLY A 436 8.68 -4.88 -26.75
CA GLY A 436 8.27 -5.35 -25.42
C GLY A 436 7.19 -4.49 -24.73
N VAL A 437 6.74 -3.38 -25.32
CA VAL A 437 5.54 -2.67 -24.84
C VAL A 437 4.29 -3.43 -25.28
N GLY A 438 3.47 -3.82 -24.30
CA GLY A 438 2.22 -4.54 -24.54
C GLY A 438 1.01 -3.62 -24.64
N THR A 439 0.99 -2.57 -23.81
CA THR A 439 -0.10 -1.58 -23.79
C THR A 439 0.37 -0.20 -23.34
N VAL A 440 -0.35 0.83 -23.78
CA VAL A 440 -0.10 2.23 -23.43
C VAL A 440 -1.40 2.88 -22.95
N GLY A 441 -1.34 3.58 -21.82
CA GLY A 441 -2.46 4.30 -21.23
C GLY A 441 -2.21 5.80 -21.10
N ALA A 442 -3.30 6.57 -21.14
CA ALA A 442 -3.29 8.03 -21.07
C ALA A 442 -3.29 8.58 -19.63
N LYS A 443 -2.97 9.87 -19.49
CA LYS A 443 -3.30 10.68 -18.30
C LYS A 443 -4.76 11.10 -18.38
N LEU A 444 -5.55 10.67 -17.39
CA LEU A 444 -6.95 11.07 -17.28
C LEU A 444 -7.13 12.08 -16.16
N LEU A 445 -7.84 13.16 -16.46
CA LEU A 445 -8.21 14.20 -15.53
C LEU A 445 -9.71 14.13 -15.23
N PHE A 446 -10.09 14.42 -13.99
CA PHE A 446 -11.46 14.80 -13.69
C PHE A 446 -11.79 16.15 -14.35
N PRO A 447 -13.10 16.50 -14.49
CA PRO A 447 -13.51 17.79 -15.03
C PRO A 447 -12.97 19.01 -14.27
N ASP A 448 -12.62 18.85 -12.99
CA ASP A 448 -12.03 19.90 -12.15
C ASP A 448 -10.49 20.04 -12.31
N GLY A 449 -9.89 19.30 -13.25
CA GLY A 449 -8.46 19.34 -13.56
C GLY A 449 -7.58 18.52 -12.61
N ARG A 450 -8.15 17.80 -11.63
CA ARG A 450 -7.38 16.85 -10.82
C ARG A 450 -7.12 15.55 -11.56
N ILE A 451 -6.02 14.89 -11.23
CA ILE A 451 -5.68 13.59 -11.80
C ILE A 451 -6.71 12.56 -11.34
N GLN A 452 -7.25 11.81 -12.30
CA GLN A 452 -8.06 10.63 -12.07
C GLN A 452 -7.22 9.35 -12.26
N HIS A 453 -6.35 9.33 -13.28
CA HIS A 453 -5.46 8.22 -13.60
C HIS A 453 -4.13 8.73 -14.17
N ALA A 454 -3.02 8.22 -13.63
CA ALA A 454 -1.67 8.41 -14.15
C ALA A 454 -0.86 7.09 -14.05
N GLY A 455 -1.50 5.98 -14.42
CA GLY A 455 -1.06 4.60 -14.16
C GLY A 455 -1.86 3.94 -13.03
N ILE A 456 -1.73 2.62 -12.89
CA ILE A 456 -2.37 1.81 -11.83
C ILE A 456 -1.29 1.09 -11.00
N ILE A 457 -1.49 1.11 -9.68
CA ILE A 457 -0.62 0.53 -8.66
C ILE A 457 -1.35 -0.64 -8.00
N HIS A 458 -0.64 -1.76 -7.78
CA HIS A 458 -1.13 -2.87 -6.97
C HIS A 458 -0.88 -2.64 -5.47
N GLY A 459 -1.82 -3.05 -4.63
CA GLY A 459 -1.70 -3.02 -3.16
C GLY A 459 -2.46 -1.88 -2.47
N LEU A 460 -3.00 -0.92 -3.22
CA LEU A 460 -3.90 0.11 -2.70
C LEU A 460 -5.21 -0.52 -2.19
N TYR A 461 -6.01 0.23 -1.42
CA TYR A 461 -7.32 -0.23 -0.93
C TYR A 461 -7.27 -1.62 -0.25
N HIS A 462 -6.27 -1.81 0.62
CA HIS A 462 -6.03 -3.04 1.37
C HIS A 462 -5.64 -4.26 0.51
N GLY A 463 -4.89 -4.08 -0.59
CA GLY A 463 -4.40 -5.19 -1.43
C GLY A 463 -5.05 -5.33 -2.81
N LEU A 464 -5.80 -4.32 -3.25
CA LEU A 464 -6.41 -4.24 -4.58
C LEU A 464 -5.59 -3.29 -5.48
N ALA A 465 -6.05 -3.12 -6.72
CA ALA A 465 -5.47 -2.15 -7.64
C ALA A 465 -6.13 -0.77 -7.52
N GLY A 466 -5.34 0.30 -7.69
CA GLY A 466 -5.85 1.67 -7.68
C GLY A 466 -5.02 2.63 -8.54
N PRO A 467 -5.61 3.74 -9.00
CA PRO A 467 -4.93 4.71 -9.85
C PRO A 467 -3.88 5.53 -9.09
N ALA A 468 -2.72 5.71 -9.70
CA ALA A 468 -1.66 6.59 -9.22
C ALA A 468 -2.11 8.06 -9.24
N PHE A 469 -1.73 8.82 -8.21
CA PHE A 469 -1.95 10.27 -8.09
C PHE A 469 -3.42 10.72 -8.10
N LYS A 470 -4.38 9.83 -7.89
CA LYS A 470 -5.80 10.20 -7.89
C LYS A 470 -6.10 11.32 -6.89
N GLY A 471 -6.77 12.36 -7.38
CA GLY A 471 -7.20 13.52 -6.60
C GLY A 471 -6.11 14.56 -6.35
N THR A 472 -4.89 14.42 -6.88
CA THR A 472 -3.89 15.51 -6.91
C THR A 472 -4.16 16.45 -8.07
N SER A 473 -3.55 17.64 -8.06
CA SER A 473 -3.68 18.59 -9.18
C SER A 473 -3.05 18.01 -10.46
N GLY A 474 -3.68 18.20 -11.62
CA GLY A 474 -3.10 17.84 -12.92
C GLY A 474 -1.77 18.56 -13.23
N LEU A 475 -1.52 19.69 -12.56
CA LEU A 475 -0.30 20.49 -12.66
C LEU A 475 0.82 20.04 -11.70
N ASP A 476 0.50 19.18 -10.74
CA ASP A 476 1.51 18.62 -9.83
C ASP A 476 2.31 17.54 -10.57
N HIS A 477 3.64 17.65 -10.54
CA HIS A 477 4.53 16.67 -11.15
C HIS A 477 4.61 15.38 -10.33
N GLY A 478 4.22 15.42 -9.05
CA GLY A 478 4.24 14.27 -8.15
C GLY A 478 5.64 13.86 -7.70
N TYR A 479 5.69 12.77 -6.93
CA TYR A 479 6.93 12.17 -6.44
C TYR A 479 7.88 11.84 -7.60
N LEU A 480 9.12 12.34 -7.55
CA LEU A 480 10.15 12.20 -8.60
C LEU A 480 9.64 12.51 -10.03
N SER A 481 8.72 13.47 -10.14
CA SER A 481 8.06 13.88 -11.39
C SER A 481 7.24 12.78 -12.09
N TYR A 482 6.93 11.68 -11.40
CA TYR A 482 6.25 10.50 -11.97
C TYR A 482 4.86 10.76 -12.57
N ALA A 483 4.20 11.87 -12.23
CA ALA A 483 2.92 12.24 -12.84
C ALA A 483 3.09 12.97 -14.19
N SER A 484 4.32 13.32 -14.56
CA SER A 484 4.65 14.14 -15.74
C SER A 484 5.70 13.54 -16.67
N VAL A 485 6.19 12.32 -16.40
CA VAL A 485 7.18 11.63 -17.22
C VAL A 485 6.68 10.27 -17.68
N VAL A 486 7.15 9.80 -18.84
CA VAL A 486 6.82 8.46 -19.31
C VAL A 486 7.46 7.43 -18.40
N ARG A 487 6.70 6.41 -18.03
CA ARG A 487 7.19 5.33 -17.17
C ARG A 487 6.30 4.09 -17.25
N ASN A 488 6.80 3.01 -16.66
CA ASN A 488 6.03 1.81 -16.48
C ASN A 488 5.19 1.82 -15.20
N TYR A 489 4.06 1.11 -15.28
CA TYR A 489 3.14 0.78 -14.18
C TYR A 489 2.63 -0.65 -14.36
N SER A 490 2.03 -1.21 -13.31
CA SER A 490 1.51 -2.57 -13.36
C SER A 490 0.26 -2.71 -14.23
N ALA A 491 -0.50 -1.62 -14.40
CA ALA A 491 -1.62 -1.57 -15.33
C ALA A 491 -1.94 -0.14 -15.77
N VAL A 492 -2.80 -0.05 -16.79
CA VAL A 492 -3.46 1.17 -17.25
C VAL A 492 -4.94 0.89 -17.45
N THR A 493 -5.78 1.92 -17.45
CA THR A 493 -7.24 1.73 -17.56
C THR A 493 -7.75 1.67 -19.00
N ALA A 494 -8.74 0.82 -19.26
CA ALA A 494 -9.45 0.72 -20.55
C ALA A 494 -10.31 1.94 -20.90
N ALA A 495 -10.44 2.93 -20.00
CA ALA A 495 -11.06 4.21 -20.35
C ALA A 495 -10.31 4.94 -21.49
N CYS A 496 -8.99 4.71 -21.60
CA CYS A 496 -8.17 5.11 -22.75
C CYS A 496 -6.91 4.21 -22.79
N MET A 497 -7.02 3.07 -23.50
CA MET A 497 -5.97 2.04 -23.57
C MET A 497 -5.69 1.60 -25.00
N LEU A 498 -4.43 1.74 -25.42
CA LEU A 498 -3.92 1.24 -26.69
C LEU A 498 -3.21 -0.10 -26.51
N THR A 499 -3.48 -1.07 -27.37
CA THR A 499 -2.77 -2.36 -27.38
C THR A 499 -2.66 -2.92 -28.79
N SER A 500 -1.64 -3.75 -29.03
CA SER A 500 -1.61 -4.60 -30.22
C SER A 500 -2.84 -5.52 -30.22
N ARG A 501 -3.53 -5.59 -31.35
CA ARG A 501 -4.69 -6.47 -31.53
C ARG A 501 -4.28 -7.93 -31.47
N GLU A 502 -3.18 -8.29 -32.14
CA GLU A 502 -2.67 -9.66 -32.13
C GLU A 502 -2.36 -10.10 -30.69
N LEU A 503 -1.67 -9.25 -29.93
CA LEU A 503 -1.33 -9.56 -28.54
C LEU A 503 -2.57 -9.67 -27.65
N PHE A 504 -3.53 -8.75 -27.82
CA PHE A 504 -4.80 -8.77 -27.09
C PHE A 504 -5.54 -10.09 -27.32
N LEU A 505 -5.68 -10.51 -28.58
CA LEU A 505 -6.35 -11.77 -28.94
C LEU A 505 -5.54 -12.99 -28.47
N LYS A 506 -4.21 -12.96 -28.60
CA LYS A 506 -3.32 -14.04 -28.14
C LYS A 506 -3.43 -14.31 -26.64
N LEU A 507 -3.64 -13.25 -25.84
CA LEU A 507 -3.85 -13.38 -24.40
C LEU A 507 -5.31 -13.69 -24.03
N GLY A 508 -6.21 -13.84 -25.00
CA GLY A 508 -7.62 -14.15 -24.76
C GLY A 508 -8.50 -12.92 -24.48
N GLY A 509 -7.99 -11.72 -24.73
CA GLY A 509 -8.69 -10.46 -24.47
C GLY A 509 -8.91 -10.19 -22.98
N PHE A 510 -9.97 -9.46 -22.66
CA PHE A 510 -10.45 -9.28 -21.30
C PHE A 510 -11.12 -10.56 -20.78
N ASP A 511 -10.92 -10.93 -19.51
CA ASP A 511 -11.65 -12.06 -18.92
C ASP A 511 -13.09 -11.63 -18.59
N GLU A 512 -13.99 -11.85 -19.54
CA GLU A 512 -15.40 -11.50 -19.41
C GLU A 512 -16.19 -12.36 -18.41
N LYS A 513 -15.63 -13.47 -17.93
CA LYS A 513 -16.30 -14.37 -16.97
C LYS A 513 -16.02 -13.96 -15.54
N LEU A 514 -14.78 -13.61 -15.24
CA LEU A 514 -14.35 -13.22 -13.90
C LEU A 514 -14.40 -11.71 -13.65
N TYR A 515 -14.25 -10.90 -14.71
CA TYR A 515 -14.07 -9.45 -14.65
C TYR A 515 -14.92 -8.75 -15.72
N GLY A 516 -16.24 -8.96 -15.69
CA GLY A 516 -17.15 -8.45 -16.71
C GLY A 516 -17.23 -6.92 -16.75
N VAL A 517 -17.09 -6.25 -15.59
CA VAL A 517 -17.24 -4.79 -15.47
C VAL A 517 -16.00 -4.12 -14.86
N ALA A 518 -15.53 -4.58 -13.71
CA ALA A 518 -14.36 -4.05 -13.02
C ALA A 518 -13.15 -4.98 -13.20
N TYR A 519 -11.94 -4.42 -13.09
CA TYR A 519 -10.63 -5.11 -13.16
C TYR A 519 -10.28 -5.83 -14.46
N ASN A 520 -11.12 -5.82 -15.51
CA ASN A 520 -10.78 -6.45 -16.80
C ASN A 520 -9.48 -5.92 -17.40
N ASP A 521 -9.30 -4.60 -17.37
CA ASP A 521 -8.12 -3.90 -17.84
C ASP A 521 -6.89 -4.22 -17.00
N VAL A 522 -7.03 -4.21 -15.67
CA VAL A 522 -5.95 -4.55 -14.74
C VAL A 522 -5.52 -6.01 -14.89
N ASP A 523 -6.47 -6.95 -14.95
CA ASP A 523 -6.21 -8.36 -15.17
C ASP A 523 -5.46 -8.61 -16.49
N TYR A 524 -5.91 -7.98 -17.57
CA TYR A 524 -5.23 -8.05 -18.87
C TYR A 524 -3.79 -7.53 -18.79
N CYS A 525 -3.58 -6.39 -18.12
CA CYS A 525 -2.24 -5.83 -17.89
C CYS A 525 -1.34 -6.75 -17.04
N TYR A 526 -1.89 -7.43 -16.03
CA TYR A 526 -1.11 -8.36 -15.22
C TYR A 526 -0.73 -9.61 -16.00
N ARG A 527 -1.62 -10.12 -16.85
CA ARG A 527 -1.31 -11.21 -17.80
C ARG A 527 -0.25 -10.78 -18.83
N LEU A 528 -0.28 -9.53 -19.29
CA LEU A 528 0.76 -8.96 -20.16
C LEU A 528 2.13 -8.97 -19.46
N ILE A 529 2.19 -8.50 -18.21
CA ILE A 529 3.43 -8.50 -17.41
C ILE A 529 3.95 -9.91 -17.16
N ALA A 530 3.06 -10.84 -16.80
CA ALA A 530 3.42 -12.25 -16.67
C ALA A 530 3.96 -12.86 -17.98
N GLY A 531 3.52 -12.35 -19.13
CA GLY A 531 4.02 -12.70 -20.46
C GLY A 531 5.33 -11.99 -20.87
N GLY A 532 5.94 -11.18 -20.00
CA GLY A 532 7.17 -10.44 -20.27
C GLY A 532 6.99 -9.11 -21.00
N TYR A 533 5.74 -8.64 -21.15
CA TYR A 533 5.44 -7.33 -21.74
C TYR A 533 5.35 -6.24 -20.66
N ARG A 534 5.40 -4.98 -21.09
CA ARG A 534 5.31 -3.82 -20.20
C ARG A 534 4.08 -2.97 -20.49
N CYS A 535 3.50 -2.41 -19.44
CA CYS A 535 2.48 -1.37 -19.56
C CYS A 535 3.16 0.00 -19.44
N VAL A 536 2.81 0.95 -20.31
CA VAL A 536 3.40 2.28 -20.34
C VAL A 536 2.34 3.34 -20.05
N TYR A 537 2.63 4.24 -19.12
CA TYR A 537 1.86 5.46 -18.91
C TYR A 537 2.45 6.58 -19.77
N CYS A 538 1.63 7.16 -20.64
CA CYS A 538 1.99 8.25 -21.54
C CYS A 538 1.44 9.59 -20.99
N PRO A 539 2.27 10.44 -20.34
CA PRO A 539 1.80 11.67 -19.70
C PRO A 539 1.33 12.74 -20.70
N ASP A 540 1.83 12.70 -21.94
CA ASP A 540 1.50 13.67 -23.00
C ASP A 540 0.12 13.41 -23.63
N ALA A 541 -0.41 12.20 -23.46
CA ALA A 541 -1.76 11.84 -23.87
C ALA A 541 -2.73 12.22 -22.75
N VAL A 542 -3.29 13.43 -22.81
CA VAL A 542 -4.18 13.97 -21.78
C VAL A 542 -5.62 14.01 -22.26
N LEU A 543 -6.52 13.41 -21.47
CA LEU A 543 -7.96 13.45 -21.68
C LEU A 543 -8.67 13.85 -20.37
N THR A 544 -9.84 14.46 -20.49
CA THR A 544 -10.80 14.53 -19.36
C THR A 544 -11.71 13.32 -19.42
N HIS A 545 -11.97 12.68 -18.29
CA HIS A 545 -12.93 11.58 -18.18
C HIS A 545 -14.00 12.01 -17.16
N HIS A 546 -15.25 12.03 -17.62
CA HIS A 546 -16.37 12.64 -16.88
C HIS A 546 -16.94 11.70 -15.80
N GLU A 547 -16.54 10.45 -15.83
CA GLU A 547 -16.92 9.44 -14.85
C GLU A 547 -16.31 9.66 -13.45
N GLY A 548 -16.98 9.09 -12.43
CA GLY A 548 -16.26 8.57 -11.26
C GLY A 548 -15.89 9.55 -10.14
N TYR A 549 -16.35 10.80 -10.12
CA TYR A 549 -16.16 11.67 -8.94
C TYR A 549 -16.79 11.08 -7.66
N SER A 550 -17.85 10.28 -7.82
CA SER A 550 -18.67 9.72 -6.74
C SER A 550 -18.90 8.21 -6.84
N ARG A 551 -18.16 7.47 -7.69
CA ARG A 551 -18.23 6.00 -7.68
C ARG A 551 -17.70 5.49 -6.34
N GLY A 552 -18.63 5.27 -5.40
CA GLY A 552 -18.40 4.46 -4.21
C GLY A 552 -18.23 2.98 -4.59
N PHE A 553 -18.12 2.11 -3.58
CA PHE A 553 -17.94 0.66 -3.71
C PHE A 553 -19.14 -0.09 -4.32
N LYS A 554 -19.53 0.26 -5.54
CA LYS A 554 -20.62 -0.39 -6.29
C LYS A 554 -20.15 -1.51 -7.21
N ASP A 555 -18.84 -1.76 -7.24
CA ASP A 555 -18.27 -2.86 -8.01
C ASP A 555 -18.83 -4.19 -7.53
N ASN A 556 -19.01 -5.12 -8.47
CA ASN A 556 -19.52 -6.45 -8.19
C ASN A 556 -18.59 -7.13 -7.15
N PRO A 557 -19.11 -7.52 -5.97
CA PRO A 557 -18.30 -8.11 -4.91
C PRO A 557 -17.59 -9.40 -5.34
N THR A 558 -18.18 -10.14 -6.29
CA THR A 558 -17.58 -11.37 -6.83
C THR A 558 -16.30 -11.07 -7.60
N GLU A 559 -16.27 -10.02 -8.43
CA GLU A 559 -15.09 -9.65 -9.21
C GLU A 559 -13.94 -9.22 -8.28
N ILE A 560 -14.25 -8.49 -7.20
CA ILE A 560 -13.27 -8.05 -6.19
C ILE A 560 -12.69 -9.25 -5.45
N ALA A 561 -13.53 -10.20 -5.04
CA ALA A 561 -13.09 -11.43 -4.38
C ALA A 561 -12.21 -12.28 -5.31
N ASN A 562 -12.59 -12.42 -6.57
CA ASN A 562 -11.80 -13.10 -7.59
C ASN A 562 -10.44 -12.42 -7.78
N PHE A 563 -10.42 -11.09 -7.92
CA PHE A 563 -9.20 -10.32 -8.12
C PHE A 563 -8.23 -10.46 -6.94
N ARG A 564 -8.73 -10.26 -5.71
CA ARG A 564 -7.93 -10.43 -4.49
C ARG A 564 -7.35 -11.83 -4.41
N LYS A 565 -8.14 -12.86 -4.71
CA LYS A 565 -7.69 -14.26 -4.69
C LYS A 565 -6.62 -14.52 -5.76
N ALA A 566 -6.83 -14.06 -6.99
CA ALA A 566 -5.93 -14.30 -8.11
C ALA A 566 -4.57 -13.59 -7.93
N TYR A 567 -4.58 -12.37 -7.39
CA TYR A 567 -3.40 -11.49 -7.38
C TYR A 567 -2.86 -11.22 -5.98
N ARG A 568 -3.23 -12.00 -4.97
CA ARG A 568 -2.78 -11.85 -3.56
C ARG A 568 -1.25 -11.71 -3.40
N GLU A 569 -0.49 -12.47 -4.16
CA GLU A 569 0.98 -12.51 -4.07
C GLU A 569 1.67 -11.62 -5.12
N PHE A 570 0.89 -10.87 -5.91
CA PHE A 570 1.46 -9.94 -6.88
C PHE A 570 2.16 -8.78 -6.17
N LYS A 571 3.42 -8.54 -6.53
CA LYS A 571 4.20 -7.41 -6.04
C LYS A 571 4.38 -6.44 -7.19
N ASP A 572 4.04 -5.18 -6.96
CA ASP A 572 4.18 -4.14 -7.98
C ASP A 572 5.67 -3.79 -8.19
N PRO A 573 6.29 -4.15 -9.33
CA PRO A 573 7.70 -3.84 -9.56
C PRO A 573 7.94 -2.34 -9.75
N TYR A 574 6.88 -1.57 -10.06
CA TYR A 574 6.99 -0.15 -10.35
C TYR A 574 6.65 0.75 -9.15
N TYR A 575 6.42 0.16 -7.98
CA TYR A 575 6.11 0.88 -6.75
C TYR A 575 7.07 0.51 -5.62
N SER A 576 7.81 1.49 -5.12
CA SER A 576 8.80 1.24 -4.07
C SER A 576 8.14 0.81 -2.74
N PRO A 577 8.72 -0.17 -2.01
CA PRO A 577 8.18 -0.62 -0.73
C PRO A 577 8.33 0.41 0.41
N TYR A 578 9.02 1.53 0.18
CA TYR A 578 9.12 2.65 1.12
C TYR A 578 8.07 3.74 0.90
N LEU A 579 7.12 3.52 -0.02
CA LEU A 579 6.01 4.42 -0.29
C LEU A 579 4.69 3.86 0.24
N SER A 580 3.79 4.76 0.63
CA SER A 580 2.52 4.45 1.30
C SER A 580 1.49 3.89 0.33
N LEU A 581 0.99 2.68 0.61
CA LEU A 581 -0.21 2.12 -0.04
C LEU A 581 -1.52 2.53 0.64
N SER A 582 -1.48 3.42 1.64
CA SER A 582 -2.69 3.93 2.30
C SER A 582 -3.38 5.05 1.53
N ASN A 583 -2.73 5.63 0.52
CA ASN A 583 -3.28 6.66 -0.36
C ASN A 583 -2.48 6.74 -1.67
N GLU A 584 -3.01 7.49 -2.63
CA GLU A 584 -2.50 7.57 -4.00
C GLU A 584 -1.37 8.60 -4.19
N ARG A 585 -0.77 9.13 -3.11
CA ARG A 585 0.14 10.30 -3.15
C ARG A 585 1.64 9.99 -3.08
N PHE A 586 2.03 8.71 -3.06
CA PHE A 586 3.45 8.30 -3.04
C PHE A 586 4.20 8.88 -1.83
N GLU A 587 3.57 8.87 -0.65
CA GLU A 587 4.19 9.40 0.55
C GLU A 587 5.20 8.42 1.15
N ILE A 588 6.35 8.90 1.60
CA ILE A 588 7.34 8.07 2.29
C ILE A 588 6.74 7.51 3.59
N ILE A 589 6.97 6.21 3.83
CA ILE A 589 6.64 5.53 5.08
C ILE A 589 7.90 5.11 5.81
N PRO A 590 8.00 5.29 7.14
CA PRO A 590 9.18 4.92 7.90
C PRO A 590 9.22 3.41 8.12
N ARG A 591 9.67 2.65 7.12
CA ARG A 591 9.67 1.18 7.09
C ARG A 591 11.10 0.67 6.93
N ARG A 592 11.44 -0.43 7.60
CA ARG A 592 12.67 -1.19 7.37
C ARG A 592 12.31 -2.48 6.64
N LEU A 593 13.01 -2.85 5.57
CA LEU A 593 12.73 -4.12 4.88
C LEU A 593 13.31 -5.31 5.64
N SER A 594 12.49 -6.34 5.84
CA SER A 594 12.90 -7.63 6.38
C SER A 594 13.53 -8.49 5.28
N ARG A 595 14.85 -8.71 5.34
CA ARG A 595 15.57 -9.66 4.47
C ARG A 595 16.28 -10.74 5.29
N GLY A 596 16.31 -11.96 4.76
CA GLY A 596 16.89 -13.13 5.43
C GLY A 596 16.03 -13.70 6.55
N GLN A 597 16.41 -14.88 7.04
CA GLN A 597 15.77 -15.51 8.20
C GLN A 597 16.13 -14.78 9.49
N ILE A 598 15.22 -14.77 10.44
CA ILE A 598 15.46 -14.32 11.82
C ILE A 598 15.26 -15.54 12.71
N ASN A 599 16.07 -15.64 13.76
CA ASN A 599 15.73 -16.50 14.89
C ASN A 599 14.41 -16.04 15.54
N LYS A 600 13.72 -16.95 16.23
CA LYS A 600 12.47 -16.63 16.96
C LYS A 600 12.71 -15.44 17.89
N ILE A 601 11.86 -14.40 17.77
CA ILE A 601 12.00 -13.16 18.54
C ILE A 601 11.40 -13.36 19.94
N PRO A 602 12.16 -13.22 21.04
CA PRO A 602 11.60 -13.21 22.39
C PRO A 602 10.66 -12.01 22.57
N ALA A 603 9.35 -12.25 22.54
CA ALA A 603 8.35 -11.19 22.45
C ALA A 603 7.45 -11.16 23.69
N LEU A 604 7.24 -9.96 24.25
CA LEU A 604 6.25 -9.75 25.31
C LEU A 604 4.93 -9.31 24.70
N MET A 605 3.89 -10.12 24.87
CA MET A 605 2.55 -9.88 24.38
C MET A 605 1.67 -9.37 25.54
N VAL A 606 1.41 -8.06 25.59
CA VAL A 606 0.67 -7.43 26.70
C VAL A 606 -0.80 -7.26 26.34
N SER A 607 -1.68 -7.88 27.11
CA SER A 607 -3.14 -7.69 27.03
C SER A 607 -3.66 -6.95 28.26
N HIS A 608 -4.77 -6.22 28.13
CA HIS A 608 -5.41 -5.54 29.25
C HIS A 608 -6.25 -6.46 30.14
N ASN A 609 -6.78 -7.57 29.60
CA ASN A 609 -7.43 -8.66 30.33
C ASN A 609 -7.29 -10.01 29.56
N LEU A 610 -7.70 -11.13 30.17
CA LEU A 610 -7.71 -12.47 29.56
C LEU A 610 -9.12 -13.08 29.40
N LYS A 611 -10.14 -12.25 29.13
CA LYS A 611 -11.54 -12.67 28.90
C LYS A 611 -11.81 -13.00 27.43
N TRP A 612 -12.91 -13.69 27.14
CA TRP A 612 -13.41 -13.95 25.78
C TRP A 612 -14.03 -12.69 25.14
N GLU A 613 -13.20 -11.69 24.92
CA GLU A 613 -13.57 -10.41 24.31
C GLU A 613 -12.79 -10.20 23.02
N GLY A 614 -13.30 -9.37 22.11
CA GLY A 614 -12.77 -9.25 20.76
C GLY A 614 -11.27 -8.92 20.69
N ALA A 615 -10.80 -7.97 21.53
CA ALA A 615 -9.40 -7.55 21.55
C ALA A 615 -8.43 -8.60 22.13
N PRO A 616 -8.64 -9.16 23.35
CA PRO A 616 -7.77 -10.20 23.88
C PRO A 616 -7.85 -11.51 23.08
N TYR A 617 -9.01 -11.87 22.54
CA TYR A 617 -9.14 -13.06 21.68
C TYR A 617 -8.40 -12.90 20.35
N SER A 618 -8.49 -11.72 19.71
CA SER A 618 -7.71 -11.42 18.49
C SER A 618 -6.20 -11.53 18.74
N GLN A 619 -5.72 -11.03 19.89
CA GLN A 619 -4.31 -11.19 20.27
C GLN A 619 -3.93 -12.66 20.50
N TYR A 620 -4.80 -13.45 21.14
CA TYR A 620 -4.57 -14.88 21.33
C TYR A 620 -4.36 -15.60 20.01
N GLN A 621 -5.30 -15.44 19.07
CA GLN A 621 -5.19 -16.04 17.74
C GLN A 621 -3.91 -15.59 17.01
N LEU A 622 -3.60 -14.29 17.04
CA LEU A 622 -2.38 -13.76 16.43
C LEU A 622 -1.11 -14.34 17.06
N THR A 623 -1.04 -14.41 18.38
CA THR A 623 0.12 -14.92 19.11
C THR A 623 0.40 -16.38 18.75
N LEU A 624 -0.65 -17.20 18.69
CA LEU A 624 -0.53 -18.60 18.25
C LEU A 624 -0.01 -18.71 16.83
N ALA A 625 -0.56 -17.93 15.90
CA ALA A 625 -0.16 -17.97 14.51
C ALA A 625 1.30 -17.55 14.31
N LEU A 626 1.74 -16.47 14.97
CA LEU A 626 3.13 -16.00 14.93
C LEU A 626 4.10 -17.00 15.56
N LYS A 627 3.73 -17.64 16.68
CA LYS A 627 4.52 -18.72 17.31
C LYS A 627 4.64 -19.93 16.38
N LYS A 628 3.52 -20.38 15.79
CA LYS A 628 3.47 -21.53 14.87
C LYS A 628 4.31 -21.29 13.62
N LYS A 629 4.30 -20.07 13.07
CA LYS A 629 5.16 -19.67 11.94
C LYS A 629 6.63 -19.42 12.35
N GLY A 630 6.99 -19.59 13.63
CA GLY A 630 8.36 -19.43 14.11
C GLY A 630 8.86 -17.98 14.15
N ILE A 631 7.96 -17.00 14.14
CA ILE A 631 8.32 -15.57 14.14
C ILE A 631 8.70 -15.12 15.56
N ILE A 632 7.95 -15.55 16.56
CA ILE A 632 8.12 -15.15 17.96
C ILE A 632 8.27 -16.35 18.90
N ASP A 633 8.93 -16.11 20.01
CA ASP A 633 8.90 -16.92 21.24
C ASP A 633 8.21 -16.09 22.33
N PRO A 634 6.89 -16.27 22.55
CA PRO A 634 6.10 -15.30 23.30
C PRO A 634 6.03 -15.59 24.80
N ILE A 635 6.04 -14.51 25.59
CA ILE A 635 5.48 -14.47 26.95
C ILE A 635 4.26 -13.55 26.93
N VAL A 636 3.15 -13.97 27.53
CA VAL A 636 1.96 -13.14 27.68
C VAL A 636 1.95 -12.51 29.06
N PHE A 637 1.74 -11.20 29.12
CA PHE A 637 1.62 -10.46 30.38
C PHE A 637 0.27 -9.78 30.49
N CYS A 638 -0.35 -9.86 31.67
CA CYS A 638 -1.62 -9.21 31.95
C CYS A 638 -1.74 -8.80 33.43
N GLN A 639 -2.64 -7.86 33.71
CA GLN A 639 -2.96 -7.39 35.07
C GLN A 639 -4.24 -8.04 35.62
N GLU A 640 -5.02 -8.72 34.77
CA GLU A 640 -6.29 -9.34 35.10
C GLU A 640 -6.35 -10.75 34.49
N ASP A 641 -6.70 -11.74 35.33
CA ASP A 641 -6.84 -13.14 34.89
C ASP A 641 -8.13 -13.37 34.08
N GLY A 642 -8.23 -14.53 33.45
CA GLY A 642 -9.41 -14.93 32.70
C GLY A 642 -9.21 -16.26 31.95
N PRO A 643 -10.29 -16.77 31.33
CA PRO A 643 -10.28 -18.09 30.70
C PRO A 643 -9.25 -18.26 29.56
N LEU A 644 -8.80 -17.18 28.92
CA LEU A 644 -7.76 -17.26 27.89
C LEU A 644 -6.40 -17.70 28.43
N ARG A 645 -6.13 -17.56 29.74
CA ARG A 645 -4.89 -18.01 30.36
C ARG A 645 -4.62 -19.49 30.04
N LYS A 646 -5.61 -20.33 30.34
CA LYS A 646 -5.53 -21.77 30.08
C LYS A 646 -5.31 -22.05 28.59
N ALA A 647 -6.01 -21.32 27.72
CA ALA A 647 -5.85 -21.49 26.27
C ALA A 647 -4.41 -21.20 25.79
N TYR A 648 -3.74 -20.19 26.35
CA TYR A 648 -2.32 -19.94 26.09
C TYR A 648 -1.41 -21.05 26.66
N GLU A 649 -1.63 -21.44 27.92
CA GLU A 649 -0.82 -22.44 28.63
C GLU A 649 -0.92 -23.83 27.96
N ASP A 650 -2.12 -24.23 27.51
CA ASP A 650 -2.36 -25.47 26.76
C ASP A 650 -1.59 -25.49 25.42
N ASN A 651 -1.25 -24.32 24.87
CA ASN A 651 -0.41 -24.15 23.68
C ASN A 651 1.08 -23.89 24.03
N GLY A 652 1.48 -24.16 25.27
CA GLY A 652 2.85 -24.01 25.76
C GLY A 652 3.35 -22.57 25.76
N ILE A 653 2.46 -21.59 25.96
CA ILE A 653 2.81 -20.17 26.09
C ILE A 653 2.74 -19.79 27.56
N HIS A 654 3.84 -19.25 28.08
CA HIS A 654 3.87 -18.76 29.45
C HIS A 654 3.01 -17.50 29.61
N VAL A 655 2.14 -17.50 30.62
CA VAL A 655 1.32 -16.36 31.02
C VAL A 655 1.73 -15.89 32.41
N ASP A 656 2.13 -14.63 32.52
CA ASP A 656 2.43 -13.96 33.78
C ASP A 656 1.32 -12.96 34.11
N ILE A 657 0.77 -13.09 35.33
CA ILE A 657 -0.30 -12.23 35.82
C ILE A 657 0.19 -11.52 37.08
N ASP A 658 0.17 -10.19 37.03
CA ASP A 658 0.66 -9.36 38.12
C ASP A 658 -0.31 -8.21 38.43
N ILE A 659 -1.24 -8.49 39.33
CA ILE A 659 -2.26 -7.52 39.76
C ILE A 659 -1.64 -6.33 40.52
N ASN A 660 -0.47 -6.52 41.14
CA ASN A 660 0.23 -5.48 41.89
C ASN A 660 0.81 -4.40 40.95
N LEU A 661 0.89 -4.68 39.64
CA LEU A 661 1.32 -3.72 38.63
C LEU A 661 0.18 -2.85 38.06
N ALA A 662 -1.06 -2.94 38.54
CA ALA A 662 -2.21 -2.22 37.98
C ALA A 662 -1.96 -0.70 37.77
N PHE A 663 -1.92 -0.20 36.53
CA PHE A 663 -1.42 1.15 36.26
C PHE A 663 -2.45 2.29 36.42
N GLY A 664 -3.59 2.08 37.10
CA GLY A 664 -4.78 2.96 37.14
C GLY A 664 -4.58 4.41 37.65
N ALA A 665 -5.57 4.97 38.37
CA ALA A 665 -5.49 6.33 38.89
C ALA A 665 -4.52 6.42 40.10
N ILE A 666 -3.22 6.43 39.82
CA ILE A 666 -2.13 6.42 40.82
C ILE A 666 -1.27 7.68 40.74
N SER A 667 -0.44 7.92 41.76
CA SER A 667 0.52 9.04 41.72
C SER A 667 1.61 8.78 40.67
N ILE A 668 2.20 9.83 40.09
CA ILE A 668 3.32 9.68 39.13
C ILE A 668 4.53 8.96 39.74
N LYS A 669 4.77 9.14 41.05
CA LYS A 669 5.83 8.44 41.78
C LYS A 669 5.58 6.94 41.81
N GLU A 670 4.35 6.55 42.09
CA GLU A 670 3.93 5.15 42.10
C GLU A 670 3.92 4.54 40.70
N TYR A 671 3.45 5.29 39.69
CA TYR A 671 3.54 4.90 38.28
C TYR A 671 4.99 4.60 37.89
N ASN A 672 5.94 5.48 38.20
CA ASN A 672 7.36 5.26 37.91
C ASN A 672 7.92 4.03 38.65
N SER A 673 7.49 3.80 39.90
CA SER A 673 7.91 2.61 40.66
C SER A 673 7.41 1.32 39.99
N ARG A 674 6.15 1.29 39.57
CA ARG A 674 5.54 0.14 38.86
C ARG A 674 6.17 -0.05 37.48
N LEU A 675 6.47 1.03 36.77
CA LEU A 675 7.16 1.02 35.47
C LEU A 675 8.57 0.42 35.58
N ASN A 676 9.31 0.78 36.64
CA ASN A 676 10.61 0.20 36.95
C ASN A 676 10.52 -1.31 37.22
N HIS A 677 9.50 -1.74 37.96
CA HIS A 677 9.28 -3.15 38.23
C HIS A 677 9.00 -3.94 36.95
N LEU A 678 8.10 -3.44 36.08
CA LEU A 678 7.84 -4.07 34.78
C LEU A 678 9.10 -4.10 33.89
N SER A 679 9.87 -3.02 33.87
CA SER A 679 11.14 -2.95 33.12
C SER A 679 12.15 -3.99 33.59
N GLN A 680 12.21 -4.27 34.90
CA GLN A 680 13.05 -5.33 35.46
C GLN A 680 12.57 -6.72 35.05
N LYS A 681 11.25 -6.98 35.06
CA LYS A 681 10.68 -8.25 34.58
C LYS A 681 11.00 -8.48 33.10
N ILE A 682 10.82 -7.46 32.25
CA ILE A 682 11.17 -7.49 30.82
C ILE A 682 12.63 -7.93 30.61
N ALA A 683 13.55 -7.36 31.40
CA ALA A 683 14.97 -7.71 31.33
C ALA A 683 15.25 -9.15 31.81
N GLN A 684 14.63 -9.58 32.92
CA GLN A 684 14.77 -10.94 33.47
C GLN A 684 14.28 -12.02 32.50
N TRP A 685 13.19 -11.75 31.78
CA TRP A 685 12.65 -12.63 30.75
C TRP A 685 13.45 -12.66 29.45
N GLY A 686 14.46 -11.78 29.29
CA GLY A 686 15.24 -11.70 28.07
C GLY A 686 14.44 -11.22 26.85
N ILE A 687 13.37 -10.45 27.08
CA ILE A 687 12.50 -9.91 26.03
C ILE A 687 13.27 -8.97 25.11
N ARG A 688 12.91 -9.02 23.83
CA ARG A 688 13.58 -8.35 22.72
C ARG A 688 12.66 -7.47 21.88
N LEU A 689 11.35 -7.64 22.03
CA LEU A 689 10.30 -6.87 21.38
C LEU A 689 9.06 -6.84 22.28
N VAL A 690 8.38 -5.69 22.39
CA VAL A 690 7.14 -5.56 23.16
C VAL A 690 5.97 -5.28 22.22
N TYR A 691 4.90 -6.07 22.32
CA TYR A 691 3.61 -5.81 21.68
C TYR A 691 2.58 -5.47 22.76
N ALA A 692 1.90 -4.34 22.59
CA ALA A 692 0.85 -3.90 23.50
C ALA A 692 -0.50 -3.83 22.77
N ASN A 693 -1.56 -4.35 23.38
CA ASN A 693 -2.90 -4.43 22.78
C ASN A 693 -3.92 -3.65 23.61
N THR A 694 -4.59 -2.70 22.95
CA THR A 694 -5.46 -1.63 23.47
C THR A 694 -4.74 -0.36 23.93
N LEU A 695 -5.46 0.75 24.05
CA LEU A 695 -4.90 2.00 24.58
C LEU A 695 -4.46 1.87 26.03
N LEU A 696 -5.13 1.01 26.80
CA LEU A 696 -4.89 0.86 28.24
C LEU A 696 -3.53 0.24 28.56
N THR A 697 -2.86 -0.38 27.58
CA THR A 697 -1.55 -1.00 27.75
C THR A 697 -0.39 -0.07 27.39
N PHE A 698 -0.60 1.26 27.30
CA PHE A 698 0.45 2.22 26.95
C PHE A 698 1.69 2.14 27.86
N TYR A 699 1.53 1.74 29.13
CA TYR A 699 2.62 1.55 30.09
C TYR A 699 3.65 0.52 29.61
N ALA A 700 3.26 -0.45 28.78
CA ALA A 700 4.18 -1.42 28.19
C ALA A 700 5.07 -0.78 27.12
N ILE A 701 4.54 0.20 26.38
CA ILE A 701 5.30 1.01 25.42
C ILE A 701 6.29 1.91 26.17
N ASP A 702 5.85 2.52 27.28
CA ASP A 702 6.70 3.33 28.16
C ASP A 702 7.84 2.49 28.76
N ALA A 703 7.54 1.27 29.23
CA ALA A 703 8.54 0.34 29.76
C ALA A 703 9.53 -0.11 28.68
N ALA A 704 9.04 -0.46 27.48
CA ALA A 704 9.88 -0.81 26.34
C ALA A 704 10.86 0.31 25.98
N ARG A 705 10.38 1.57 25.96
CA ARG A 705 11.24 2.75 25.76
C ARG A 705 12.28 2.89 26.85
N GLN A 706 11.90 2.69 28.12
CA GLN A 706 12.83 2.81 29.25
C GLN A 706 14.01 1.83 29.14
N VAL A 707 13.78 0.61 28.62
CA VAL A 707 14.83 -0.40 28.42
C VAL A 707 15.44 -0.39 27.01
N GLY A 708 15.04 0.54 26.14
CA GLY A 708 15.58 0.66 24.78
C GLY A 708 15.15 -0.45 23.81
N LEU A 709 14.02 -1.11 24.06
CA LEU A 709 13.48 -2.15 23.19
C LEU A 709 12.55 -1.56 22.11
N PRO A 710 12.53 -2.14 20.90
CA PRO A 710 11.50 -1.83 19.93
C PRO A 710 10.13 -2.27 20.46
N SER A 711 9.09 -1.55 20.05
CA SER A 711 7.72 -1.87 20.43
C SER A 711 6.72 -1.72 19.28
N ILE A 712 5.62 -2.45 19.38
CA ILE A 712 4.46 -2.38 18.49
C ILE A 712 3.24 -2.14 19.38
N TRP A 713 2.34 -1.26 18.94
CA TRP A 713 1.14 -0.95 19.69
C TRP A 713 -0.09 -1.12 18.83
N ASN A 714 -1.14 -1.75 19.35
CA ASN A 714 -2.41 -1.93 18.67
C ASN A 714 -3.55 -1.31 19.49
N PRO A 715 -3.80 0.00 19.39
CA PRO A 715 -5.04 0.61 19.87
C PRO A 715 -6.25 -0.08 19.22
N ARG A 716 -7.29 -0.36 20.01
CA ARG A 716 -8.50 -1.09 19.60
C ARG A 716 -9.77 -0.27 19.83
N GLU A 717 -9.64 0.95 20.32
CA GLU A 717 -10.72 1.84 20.68
C GLU A 717 -10.98 2.84 19.55
N SER A 718 -12.25 3.15 19.28
CA SER A 718 -12.65 4.17 18.28
C SER A 718 -13.10 5.48 18.92
N GLU A 719 -12.99 5.60 20.24
CA GLU A 719 -13.28 6.83 20.98
C GLU A 719 -12.03 7.71 21.07
N PRO A 720 -12.17 9.04 21.24
CA PRO A 720 -11.05 9.92 21.48
C PRO A 720 -10.22 9.43 22.69
N TRP A 721 -8.88 9.48 22.57
CA TRP A 721 -7.96 8.99 23.61
C TRP A 721 -8.24 9.56 25.01
N GLN A 722 -8.81 10.77 25.08
CA GLN A 722 -9.18 11.46 26.32
C GLN A 722 -10.12 10.61 27.18
N HIS A 723 -11.04 9.85 26.57
CA HIS A 723 -11.99 8.99 27.26
C HIS A 723 -11.27 7.90 28.08
N HIS A 724 -10.08 7.50 27.65
CA HIS A 724 -9.29 6.45 28.27
C HIS A 724 -8.22 7.01 29.19
N PHE A 725 -7.40 7.96 28.70
CA PHE A 725 -6.23 8.44 29.44
C PHE A 725 -6.57 9.39 30.58
N ASN A 726 -7.68 10.13 30.51
CA ASN A 726 -8.04 11.06 31.59
C ASN A 726 -8.31 10.33 32.91
N ASN A 727 -8.66 9.04 32.87
CA ASN A 727 -8.88 8.20 34.04
C ASN A 727 -7.59 7.92 34.84
N PHE A 728 -6.41 8.22 34.29
CA PHE A 728 -5.11 8.03 34.95
C PHE A 728 -4.57 9.31 35.62
N GLY A 729 -5.27 10.45 35.49
CA GLY A 729 -4.79 11.76 35.93
C GLY A 729 -3.83 12.43 34.93
N ALA A 730 -3.75 13.76 35.00
CA ALA A 730 -3.13 14.59 33.95
C ALA A 730 -1.67 14.26 33.64
N GLN A 731 -0.86 13.93 34.66
CA GLN A 731 0.56 13.63 34.47
C GLN A 731 0.80 12.31 33.74
N ILE A 732 0.03 11.27 34.08
CA ILE A 732 0.13 9.95 33.43
C ILE A 732 -0.51 10.02 32.04
N ALA A 733 -1.64 10.72 31.89
CA ALA A 733 -2.27 10.94 30.60
C ALA A 733 -1.31 11.60 29.60
N LYS A 734 -0.52 12.59 30.04
CA LYS A 734 0.53 13.20 29.21
C LYS A 734 1.55 12.16 28.71
N ARG A 735 2.05 11.28 29.60
CA ARG A 735 2.97 10.21 29.21
C ARG A 735 2.34 9.24 28.22
N ALA A 736 1.07 8.89 28.40
CA ALA A 736 0.34 8.02 27.49
C ALA A 736 0.22 8.61 26.08
N VAL A 737 -0.02 9.92 25.96
CA VAL A 737 0.00 10.63 24.68
C VAL A 737 1.40 10.63 24.07
N GLU A 738 2.44 10.85 24.87
CA GLU A 738 3.84 10.82 24.39
C GLU A 738 4.24 9.44 23.84
N CYS A 739 3.62 8.35 24.33
CA CYS A 739 3.86 6.98 23.86
C CYS A 739 3.52 6.76 22.39
N PHE A 740 2.71 7.59 21.74
CA PHE A 740 2.44 7.46 20.29
C PHE A 740 3.69 7.63 19.41
N GLN A 741 4.76 8.22 19.95
CA GLN A 741 6.00 8.53 19.22
C GLN A 741 6.99 7.35 19.17
N TYR A 742 6.82 6.36 20.03
CA TYR A 742 7.89 5.40 20.34
C TYR A 742 7.80 4.07 19.59
N PRO A 743 6.60 3.50 19.33
CA PRO A 743 6.48 2.26 18.60
C PRO A 743 7.06 2.37 17.19
N TYR A 744 7.68 1.29 16.74
CA TYR A 744 8.01 1.08 15.32
C TYR A 744 6.75 1.21 14.47
N ARG A 745 5.65 0.60 14.92
CA ARG A 745 4.33 0.70 14.32
C ARG A 745 3.22 0.78 15.35
N ILE A 746 2.23 1.62 15.04
CA ILE A 746 0.93 1.67 15.71
C ILE A 746 -0.11 1.16 14.72
N ILE A 747 -0.74 0.04 15.06
CA ILE A 747 -1.62 -0.72 14.19
C ILE A 747 -3.06 -0.46 14.59
N PHE A 748 -3.85 -0.01 13.63
CA PHE A 748 -5.30 0.14 13.76
C PHE A 748 -6.00 -0.96 12.96
N VAL A 749 -7.20 -1.35 13.39
CA VAL A 749 -8.00 -2.38 12.71
C VAL A 749 -8.89 -1.83 11.60
N SER A 750 -8.96 -0.51 11.45
CA SER A 750 -9.75 0.17 10.42
C SER A 750 -9.23 1.58 10.16
N ASP A 751 -9.47 2.08 8.94
CA ASP A 751 -9.15 3.45 8.56
C ASP A 751 -9.93 4.45 9.43
N ALA A 752 -11.22 4.18 9.67
CA ALA A 752 -12.09 5.01 10.51
C ALA A 752 -11.55 5.13 11.94
N THR A 753 -10.98 4.06 12.50
CA THR A 753 -10.38 4.11 13.84
C THR A 753 -9.06 4.88 13.82
N ARG A 754 -8.17 4.60 12.85
CA ARG A 754 -6.91 5.35 12.68
C ARG A 754 -7.16 6.86 12.59
N ASP A 755 -8.19 7.25 11.84
CA ASP A 755 -8.46 8.66 11.56
C ASP A 755 -8.85 9.46 12.81
N VAL A 756 -9.45 8.81 13.83
CA VAL A 756 -9.69 9.41 15.16
C VAL A 756 -8.39 9.88 15.82
N TYR A 757 -7.29 9.15 15.60
CA TYR A 757 -5.99 9.42 16.22
C TYR A 757 -5.00 10.14 15.28
N LYS A 758 -5.40 10.48 14.06
CA LYS A 758 -4.50 11.03 13.02
C LYS A 758 -3.66 12.21 13.47
N ALA A 759 -4.20 13.06 14.35
CA ALA A 759 -3.49 14.21 14.93
C ALA A 759 -2.28 13.82 15.79
N LEU A 760 -2.21 12.57 16.27
CA LEU A 760 -1.10 12.04 17.07
C LEU A 760 -0.03 11.34 16.21
N ASN A 761 -0.24 11.18 14.90
CA ASN A 761 0.69 10.49 13.99
C ASN A 761 1.87 11.39 13.56
N ASN A 762 2.61 11.92 14.53
CA ASN A 762 3.72 12.85 14.28
C ASN A 762 5.02 12.16 13.81
N HIS A 763 5.11 10.83 13.94
CA HIS A 763 6.26 10.03 13.47
C HIS A 763 5.92 9.16 12.25
N HIS A 764 4.75 9.34 11.64
CA HIS A 764 4.31 8.58 10.47
C HIS A 764 4.31 7.05 10.69
N ASN A 765 4.13 6.60 11.92
CA ASN A 765 4.22 5.20 12.33
C ASN A 765 2.86 4.49 12.40
N PHE A 766 1.77 5.12 11.94
CA PHE A 766 0.44 4.50 11.91
C PHE A 766 0.28 3.60 10.69
N THR A 767 -0.37 2.46 10.87
CA THR A 767 -0.78 1.56 9.78
C THR A 767 -2.13 0.92 10.09
N VAL A 768 -2.79 0.36 9.08
CA VAL A 768 -4.08 -0.33 9.22
C VAL A 768 -3.87 -1.79 8.83
N ILE A 769 -4.21 -2.69 9.74
CA ILE A 769 -4.32 -4.13 9.48
C ILE A 769 -5.68 -4.58 10.02
N PRO A 770 -6.67 -4.80 9.14
CA PRO A 770 -7.98 -5.27 9.55
C PRO A 770 -7.92 -6.62 10.27
N ASN A 771 -8.91 -6.90 11.12
CA ASN A 771 -9.02 -8.24 11.69
C ASN A 771 -9.42 -9.22 10.59
N GLY A 772 -8.65 -10.29 10.41
CA GLY A 772 -9.04 -11.43 9.60
C GLY A 772 -9.84 -12.45 10.39
N LEU A 773 -10.66 -13.23 9.69
CA LEU A 773 -11.44 -14.34 10.23
C LEU A 773 -10.80 -15.67 9.83
N ASP A 774 -10.42 -16.47 10.82
CA ASP A 774 -9.98 -17.84 10.58
C ASP A 774 -11.21 -18.69 10.22
N MET A 775 -11.22 -19.22 9.00
CA MET A 775 -12.36 -19.99 8.48
C MET A 775 -12.38 -21.44 8.95
N SER A 776 -11.28 -21.97 9.51
CA SER A 776 -11.17 -23.39 9.86
C SER A 776 -12.24 -23.84 10.86
N ASP A 777 -12.45 -23.08 11.93
CA ASP A 777 -13.48 -23.37 12.94
C ASP A 777 -14.91 -23.29 12.37
N ILE A 778 -15.15 -22.34 11.46
CA ILE A 778 -16.48 -22.13 10.83
C ILE A 778 -16.77 -23.27 9.84
N GLU A 779 -15.77 -23.70 9.09
CA GLU A 779 -15.86 -24.82 8.15
C GLU A 779 -16.16 -26.15 8.85
N GLN A 780 -15.51 -26.40 9.99
CA GLN A 780 -15.84 -27.55 10.82
C GLN A 780 -17.27 -27.45 11.36
N THR A 781 -17.65 -26.27 11.87
CA THR A 781 -18.99 -26.01 12.39
C THR A 781 -20.09 -26.23 11.36
N TYR A 782 -19.84 -25.96 10.07
CA TYR A 782 -20.81 -26.24 9.02
C TYR A 782 -21.21 -27.71 8.92
N SER A 783 -20.26 -28.60 9.22
CA SER A 783 -20.45 -30.05 9.22
C SER A 783 -21.20 -30.51 10.47
N ASP A 784 -20.82 -29.96 11.63
CA ASP A 784 -21.40 -30.35 12.92
C ASP A 784 -22.83 -29.82 13.10
N TRP A 785 -23.15 -28.66 12.51
CA TRP A 785 -24.47 -28.03 12.62
C TRP A 785 -25.08 -27.70 11.25
N PRO A 786 -25.70 -28.68 10.57
CA PRO A 786 -26.61 -28.40 9.47
C PRO A 786 -27.74 -27.46 9.93
N ARG A 787 -28.23 -26.60 9.03
CA ARG A 787 -29.26 -25.59 9.35
C ARG A 787 -30.48 -26.20 10.03
N ASP A 788 -31.01 -27.29 9.49
CA ASP A 788 -32.21 -27.93 10.03
C ASP A 788 -31.98 -28.47 11.45
N SER A 789 -30.82 -29.10 11.70
CA SER A 789 -30.43 -29.58 13.03
C SER A 789 -30.31 -28.44 14.03
N ALA A 790 -29.71 -27.30 13.65
CA ALA A 790 -29.60 -26.12 14.50
C ALA A 790 -30.99 -25.54 14.83
N ARG A 791 -31.90 -25.50 13.86
CA ARG A 791 -33.29 -25.04 14.07
C ARG A 791 -34.09 -25.97 14.96
N THR A 792 -33.94 -27.29 14.80
CA THR A 792 -34.57 -28.28 15.68
C THR A 792 -34.04 -28.14 17.11
N TYR A 793 -32.73 -28.02 17.29
CA TYR A 793 -32.11 -27.85 18.61
C TYR A 793 -32.61 -26.60 19.34
N LEU A 794 -32.83 -25.50 18.61
CA LEU A 794 -33.35 -24.25 19.16
C LEU A 794 -34.89 -24.18 19.22
N ASN A 795 -35.61 -25.26 18.89
CA ASN A 795 -37.08 -25.31 18.83
C ASN A 795 -37.70 -24.21 17.94
N ILE A 796 -37.16 -24.06 16.74
CA ILE A 796 -37.58 -23.04 15.77
C ILE A 796 -38.50 -23.67 14.73
N ASP A 797 -39.68 -23.08 14.52
CA ASP A 797 -40.64 -23.55 13.52
C ASP A 797 -40.11 -23.35 12.10
N LYS A 798 -40.55 -24.19 11.15
CA LYS A 798 -40.04 -24.17 9.77
C LYS A 798 -40.27 -22.83 9.06
N ASP A 799 -41.39 -22.17 9.36
CA ASP A 799 -41.80 -20.92 8.72
C ASP A 799 -41.32 -19.66 9.45
N ASP A 800 -40.65 -19.81 10.60
CA ASP A 800 -40.11 -18.68 11.36
C ASP A 800 -38.87 -18.08 10.67
N VAL A 801 -38.80 -16.74 10.62
CA VAL A 801 -37.62 -15.97 10.26
C VAL A 801 -36.82 -15.68 11.54
N VAL A 802 -35.59 -16.19 11.59
CA VAL A 802 -34.74 -16.09 12.77
C VAL A 802 -33.86 -14.83 12.68
N ILE A 803 -34.04 -13.93 13.64
CA ILE A 803 -33.22 -12.73 13.81
C ILE A 803 -32.20 -12.99 14.91
N PHE A 804 -30.93 -12.74 14.58
CA PHE A 804 -29.83 -13.02 15.49
C PHE A 804 -28.97 -11.78 15.75
N LEU A 805 -28.74 -11.46 17.02
CA LEU A 805 -27.80 -10.44 17.47
C LEU A 805 -26.80 -11.07 18.43
N LEU A 806 -25.50 -10.99 18.08
CA LEU A 806 -24.40 -11.46 18.92
C LEU A 806 -23.53 -10.31 19.41
N GLY A 807 -23.23 -10.29 20.71
CA GLY A 807 -22.17 -9.48 21.30
C GLY A 807 -22.43 -9.12 22.75
N THR A 808 -21.36 -8.84 23.49
CA THR A 808 -21.44 -8.45 24.91
C THR A 808 -22.47 -7.34 25.13
N VAL A 809 -23.44 -7.58 26.01
CA VAL A 809 -24.53 -6.64 26.32
C VAL A 809 -23.98 -5.42 27.07
N THR A 810 -23.91 -4.26 26.39
CA THR A 810 -23.34 -3.02 26.94
C THR A 810 -23.87 -1.78 26.21
N PRO A 811 -23.97 -0.60 26.86
CA PRO A 811 -24.60 0.59 26.25
C PRO A 811 -24.05 1.01 24.89
N ARG A 812 -22.74 0.86 24.65
CA ARG A 812 -22.11 1.23 23.36
C ARG A 812 -22.54 0.34 22.19
N LYS A 813 -23.04 -0.86 22.46
CA LYS A 813 -23.51 -1.84 21.46
C LYS A 813 -25.00 -1.69 21.13
N GLY A 814 -25.74 -0.88 21.90
CA GLY A 814 -27.09 -0.43 21.53
C GLY A 814 -28.16 -1.53 21.43
N GLN A 815 -27.98 -2.71 22.05
CA GLN A 815 -28.87 -3.87 21.86
C GLN A 815 -30.35 -3.60 22.17
N HIS A 816 -30.68 -2.60 23.00
CA HIS A 816 -32.08 -2.22 23.23
C HIS A 816 -32.79 -1.75 21.96
N ASP A 817 -32.05 -1.33 20.91
CA ASP A 817 -32.64 -0.83 19.67
C ASP A 817 -33.47 -1.95 19.01
N LEU A 818 -32.99 -3.20 19.08
CA LEU A 818 -33.63 -4.37 18.46
C LEU A 818 -35.02 -4.70 19.03
N PRO A 819 -35.22 -4.96 20.34
CA PRO A 819 -36.55 -5.25 20.87
C PRO A 819 -37.50 -4.05 20.74
N LEU A 820 -37.00 -2.81 20.81
CA LEU A 820 -37.84 -1.62 20.55
C LEU A 820 -38.30 -1.54 19.08
N ALA A 821 -37.49 -2.01 18.13
CA ALA A 821 -37.88 -2.10 16.73
C ALA A 821 -38.87 -3.23 16.50
N LEU A 822 -38.67 -4.38 17.16
CA LEU A 822 -39.59 -5.51 17.13
C LEU A 822 -41.01 -5.12 17.58
N SER A 823 -41.14 -4.28 18.62
CA SER A 823 -42.46 -3.81 19.08
C SER A 823 -43.18 -2.89 18.09
N ARG A 824 -42.53 -2.49 16.98
CA ARG A 824 -43.12 -1.65 15.92
C ARG A 824 -43.45 -2.45 14.66
N LEU A 825 -43.08 -3.73 14.60
CA LEU A 825 -43.40 -4.56 13.44
C LEU A 825 -44.92 -4.83 13.35
N PRO A 826 -45.48 -4.92 12.13
CA PRO A 826 -46.84 -5.39 11.96
C PRO A 826 -47.03 -6.80 12.55
N VAL A 827 -48.21 -7.07 13.12
CA VAL A 827 -48.54 -8.37 13.73
C VAL A 827 -48.30 -9.55 12.76
N SER A 828 -48.51 -9.34 11.46
CA SER A 828 -48.24 -10.32 10.40
C SER A 828 -46.77 -10.75 10.33
N CYS A 829 -45.85 -9.86 10.66
CA CYS A 829 -44.42 -10.14 10.78
C CYS A 829 -44.08 -10.71 12.16
N SER A 830 -44.62 -10.12 13.23
CA SER A 830 -44.35 -10.54 14.63
C SER A 830 -44.63 -12.02 14.90
N LYS A 831 -45.67 -12.58 14.27
CA LYS A 831 -46.03 -14.01 14.40
C LYS A 831 -45.06 -14.97 13.71
N LYS A 832 -44.21 -14.47 12.82
CA LYS A 832 -43.29 -15.27 11.99
C LYS A 832 -41.84 -15.14 12.41
N ILE A 833 -41.54 -14.58 13.59
CA ILE A 833 -40.15 -14.35 13.99
C ILE A 833 -39.74 -15.18 15.20
N ARG A 834 -38.44 -15.48 15.25
CA ARG A 834 -37.71 -15.88 16.45
C ARG A 834 -36.49 -15.00 16.59
N CYS A 835 -36.30 -14.39 17.76
CA CYS A 835 -35.19 -13.46 17.99
C CYS A 835 -34.30 -13.95 19.13
N PHE A 836 -32.99 -14.02 18.87
CA PHE A 836 -31.99 -14.37 19.87
C PHE A 836 -30.99 -13.22 20.05
N ILE A 837 -30.89 -12.72 21.28
CA ILE A 837 -29.88 -11.74 21.71
C ILE A 837 -28.87 -12.47 22.58
N VAL A 838 -27.70 -12.78 22.04
CA VAL A 838 -26.70 -13.65 22.69
C VAL A 838 -25.50 -12.82 23.18
N GLY A 839 -25.03 -13.12 24.40
CA GLY A 839 -23.88 -12.45 25.02
C GLY A 839 -24.23 -11.61 26.25
N ASP A 840 -25.31 -11.97 26.95
CA ASP A 840 -25.71 -11.24 28.15
C ASP A 840 -24.78 -11.51 29.33
N ARG A 841 -24.45 -10.42 30.05
CA ARG A 841 -23.71 -10.43 31.31
C ARG A 841 -24.49 -9.57 32.31
N PRO A 842 -24.84 -10.07 33.50
CA PRO A 842 -25.62 -9.33 34.48
C PRO A 842 -25.01 -7.95 34.79
N CYS A 843 -25.73 -6.90 34.40
CA CYS A 843 -25.37 -5.51 34.65
C CYS A 843 -26.63 -4.62 34.58
N GLU A 844 -26.51 -3.33 34.91
CA GLU A 844 -27.63 -2.39 34.83
C GLU A 844 -28.25 -2.32 33.42
N TYR A 845 -27.40 -2.39 32.39
CA TYR A 845 -27.85 -2.37 31.00
C TYR A 845 -28.60 -3.65 30.61
N SER A 846 -28.12 -4.82 31.05
CA SER A 846 -28.79 -6.13 30.89
C SER A 846 -30.18 -6.12 31.54
N GLN A 847 -30.30 -5.62 32.77
CA GLN A 847 -31.60 -5.49 33.45
C GLN A 847 -32.57 -4.58 32.68
N LYS A 848 -32.06 -3.48 32.12
CA LYS A 848 -32.87 -2.59 31.29
C LYS A 848 -33.33 -3.29 30.01
N LEU A 849 -32.46 -4.07 29.36
CA LEU A 849 -32.81 -4.86 28.19
C LEU A 849 -33.90 -5.89 28.51
N ALA A 850 -33.76 -6.64 29.61
CA ALA A 850 -34.76 -7.60 30.06
C ALA A 850 -36.13 -6.93 30.34
N ARG A 851 -36.15 -5.74 30.94
CA ARG A 851 -37.39 -4.96 31.14
C ARG A 851 -38.04 -4.52 29.84
N ILE A 852 -37.26 -4.25 28.79
CA ILE A 852 -37.79 -3.89 27.47
C ILE A 852 -38.40 -5.13 26.82
N VAL A 853 -37.71 -6.27 26.85
CA VAL A 853 -38.22 -7.54 26.32
C VAL A 853 -39.50 -7.98 27.04
N GLY A 854 -39.55 -7.86 28.38
CA GLY A 854 -40.76 -8.18 29.16
C GLY A 854 -41.94 -7.23 28.94
N LYS A 855 -41.78 -6.14 28.18
CA LYS A 855 -42.85 -5.20 27.80
C LYS A 855 -43.24 -5.32 26.33
N LEU A 856 -42.72 -6.31 25.60
CA LEU A 856 -43.11 -6.56 24.22
C LEU A 856 -44.59 -6.97 24.14
N PRO A 857 -45.25 -6.76 22.98
CA PRO A 857 -46.57 -7.32 22.68
C PRO A 857 -46.63 -8.82 22.98
N GLU A 858 -47.79 -9.33 23.40
CA GLU A 858 -48.00 -10.72 23.83
C GLU A 858 -47.51 -11.73 22.80
N GLU A 859 -47.75 -11.45 21.51
CA GLU A 859 -47.31 -12.30 20.40
C GLU A 859 -45.79 -12.40 20.24
N LEU A 860 -45.00 -11.53 20.88
CA LEU A 860 -43.54 -11.49 20.82
C LEU A 860 -42.85 -11.93 22.12
N GLN A 861 -43.54 -11.94 23.26
CA GLN A 861 -42.91 -12.20 24.57
C GLN A 861 -42.19 -13.55 24.61
N ASP A 862 -42.81 -14.62 24.10
CA ASP A 862 -42.22 -15.96 24.04
C ASP A 862 -41.31 -16.18 22.82
N ARG A 863 -41.17 -15.18 21.94
CA ARG A 863 -40.42 -15.25 20.68
C ARG A 863 -39.07 -14.53 20.71
N VAL A 864 -38.78 -13.77 21.77
CA VAL A 864 -37.52 -13.04 21.95
C VAL A 864 -36.79 -13.56 23.18
N SER A 865 -35.59 -14.11 22.97
CA SER A 865 -34.77 -14.69 24.04
C SER A 865 -33.47 -13.91 24.24
N ILE A 866 -33.17 -13.55 25.50
CA ILE A 866 -31.86 -13.04 25.91
C ILE A 866 -31.06 -14.23 26.43
N ILE A 867 -29.94 -14.53 25.78
CA ILE A 867 -29.10 -15.67 26.08
C ILE A 867 -27.82 -15.18 26.79
N PRO A 868 -27.44 -15.79 27.92
CA PRO A 868 -26.15 -15.54 28.56
C PRO A 868 -24.97 -15.73 27.60
N GLU A 869 -23.82 -15.16 27.95
CA GLU A 869 -22.57 -15.47 27.26
C GLU A 869 -22.32 -16.99 27.17
N THR A 870 -22.00 -17.48 25.97
CA THR A 870 -21.84 -18.91 25.68
C THR A 870 -20.77 -19.14 24.61
N SER A 871 -20.11 -20.29 24.64
CA SER A 871 -19.22 -20.78 23.57
C SER A 871 -20.00 -21.35 22.38
N GLU A 872 -21.23 -21.77 22.59
CA GLU A 872 -22.06 -22.48 21.60
C GLU A 872 -22.76 -21.51 20.63
N VAL A 873 -22.05 -20.52 20.08
CA VAL A 873 -22.65 -19.49 19.20
C VAL A 873 -22.97 -20.01 17.78
N ALA A 874 -22.31 -21.09 17.39
CA ALA A 874 -22.42 -21.76 16.10
C ALA A 874 -23.86 -22.03 15.66
N HIS A 875 -24.67 -22.64 16.51
CA HIS A 875 -26.02 -23.05 16.15
C HIS A 875 -26.96 -21.85 15.94
N TYR A 876 -26.72 -20.72 16.62
CA TYR A 876 -27.49 -19.49 16.38
C TYR A 876 -27.20 -18.92 15.00
N TYR A 877 -25.93 -18.85 14.59
CA TYR A 877 -25.56 -18.44 13.23
C TYR A 877 -26.18 -19.34 12.16
N ARG A 878 -26.15 -20.66 12.37
CA ARG A 878 -26.69 -21.65 11.42
C ARG A 878 -28.21 -21.60 11.29
N ALA A 879 -28.91 -21.31 12.39
CA ALA A 879 -30.35 -21.19 12.41
C ALA A 879 -30.86 -19.83 11.89
N ALA A 880 -30.04 -18.77 11.99
CA ALA A 880 -30.39 -17.40 11.63
C ALA A 880 -30.80 -17.22 10.15
N ASP A 881 -31.71 -16.29 9.91
CA ASP A 881 -32.09 -15.80 8.58
C ASP A 881 -31.61 -14.36 8.36
N ILE A 882 -31.47 -13.59 9.44
CA ILE A 882 -31.03 -12.18 9.43
C ILE A 882 -30.08 -11.97 10.61
N PHE A 883 -28.93 -11.35 10.35
CA PHE A 883 -28.04 -10.88 11.40
C PHE A 883 -28.25 -9.38 11.66
N VAL A 884 -28.35 -8.98 12.92
CA VAL A 884 -28.52 -7.58 13.32
C VAL A 884 -27.35 -7.13 14.19
N CYS A 885 -26.74 -5.99 13.85
CA CYS A 885 -25.72 -5.33 14.67
C CYS A 885 -26.15 -3.88 14.98
N THR A 886 -26.44 -3.61 16.25
CA THR A 886 -26.99 -2.31 16.71
C THR A 886 -25.91 -1.35 17.24
N SER A 887 -24.65 -1.62 16.92
CA SER A 887 -23.53 -1.02 17.66
C SER A 887 -23.27 0.44 17.33
N ARG A 888 -23.14 1.31 18.34
CA ARG A 888 -22.91 2.75 18.13
C ARG A 888 -21.43 3.09 17.96
N ILE A 889 -20.55 2.27 18.54
CA ILE A 889 -19.10 2.44 18.53
C ILE A 889 -18.44 1.07 18.33
N GLU A 890 -17.77 0.88 17.20
CA GLU A 890 -17.15 -0.37 16.79
C GLU A 890 -15.94 -0.18 15.88
N SER A 891 -14.79 -0.69 16.28
CA SER A 891 -13.57 -0.51 15.48
C SER A 891 -13.54 -1.38 14.24
N TYR A 892 -13.75 -2.69 14.38
CA TYR A 892 -13.84 -3.66 13.27
C TYR A 892 -14.42 -4.99 13.78
N PRO A 893 -15.76 -5.07 13.96
CA PRO A 893 -16.42 -6.18 14.64
C PRO A 893 -16.21 -7.52 13.94
N ARG A 894 -15.78 -8.52 14.71
CA ARG A 894 -15.66 -9.91 14.26
C ARG A 894 -17.01 -10.53 13.91
N VAL A 895 -18.05 -10.21 14.68
CA VAL A 895 -19.40 -10.77 14.50
C VAL A 895 -20.00 -10.44 13.13
N ILE A 896 -19.57 -9.34 12.50
CA ILE A 896 -19.93 -8.97 11.12
C ILE A 896 -19.22 -9.88 10.10
N LEU A 897 -17.93 -10.16 10.30
CA LEU A 897 -17.20 -11.12 9.46
C LEU A 897 -17.80 -12.52 9.58
N GLU A 898 -18.10 -12.94 10.81
CA GLU A 898 -18.74 -14.23 11.11
C GLU A 898 -20.11 -14.32 10.44
N ALA A 899 -20.97 -13.30 10.56
CA ALA A 899 -22.27 -13.25 9.89
C ALA A 899 -22.12 -13.39 8.36
N MET A 900 -21.15 -12.70 7.76
CA MET A 900 -20.89 -12.83 6.32
C MET A 900 -20.38 -14.23 5.95
N ALA A 901 -19.52 -14.82 6.77
CA ALA A 901 -19.00 -16.17 6.56
C ALA A 901 -20.15 -17.17 6.50
N TYR A 902 -21.10 -17.09 7.45
CA TYR A 902 -22.35 -17.86 7.50
C TYR A 902 -23.34 -17.54 6.37
N GLY A 903 -23.05 -16.54 5.54
CA GLY A 903 -23.90 -16.13 4.41
C GLY A 903 -25.18 -15.44 4.86
N LEU A 904 -25.15 -14.71 5.97
CA LEU A 904 -26.33 -14.00 6.48
C LEU A 904 -26.42 -12.59 5.90
N PRO A 905 -27.62 -12.11 5.52
CA PRO A 905 -27.84 -10.71 5.25
C PRO A 905 -27.80 -9.92 6.56
N ILE A 906 -27.27 -8.70 6.49
CA ILE A 906 -26.95 -7.92 7.69
C ILE A 906 -27.80 -6.64 7.75
N ILE A 907 -28.41 -6.37 8.91
CA ILE A 907 -28.92 -5.03 9.24
C ILE A 907 -27.97 -4.43 10.26
N THR A 908 -27.40 -3.26 9.99
CA THR A 908 -26.41 -2.68 10.89
C THR A 908 -26.42 -1.17 10.89
N THR A 909 -25.89 -0.58 11.96
CA THR A 909 -25.47 0.81 11.95
C THR A 909 -24.21 1.00 11.11
N PRO A 910 -24.03 2.14 10.41
CA PRO A 910 -22.81 2.45 9.71
C PRO A 910 -21.79 3.09 10.69
N ALA A 911 -21.44 2.39 11.77
CA ALA A 911 -20.54 2.91 12.80
C ALA A 911 -19.07 2.54 12.49
N PHE A 912 -18.19 3.55 12.39
CA PHE A 912 -16.74 3.40 12.22
C PHE A 912 -16.38 2.29 11.20
N GLY A 913 -15.62 1.26 11.61
CA GLY A 913 -15.12 0.24 10.69
C GLY A 913 -16.17 -0.72 10.14
N ILE A 914 -17.41 -0.70 10.64
CA ILE A 914 -18.51 -1.46 10.00
C ILE A 914 -18.68 -1.01 8.53
N ARG A 915 -18.52 0.30 8.26
CA ARG A 915 -18.60 0.84 6.89
C ARG A 915 -17.52 0.31 5.95
N GLU A 916 -16.44 -0.22 6.51
CA GLU A 916 -15.32 -0.80 5.76
C GLU A 916 -15.51 -2.31 5.54
N GLN A 917 -16.44 -2.95 6.26
CA GLN A 917 -16.71 -4.40 6.18
C GLN A 917 -17.88 -4.74 5.24
N VAL A 918 -18.93 -3.91 5.23
CA VAL A 918 -20.18 -4.22 4.51
C VAL A 918 -20.59 -3.09 3.57
N ARG A 919 -21.48 -3.41 2.63
CA ARG A 919 -21.92 -2.50 1.57
C ARG A 919 -23.45 -2.37 1.56
N GLU A 920 -23.92 -1.13 1.63
CA GLU A 920 -25.34 -0.79 1.58
C GLU A 920 -25.99 -1.31 0.30
N GLY A 921 -27.07 -2.06 0.44
CA GLY A 921 -27.85 -2.62 -0.68
C GLY A 921 -27.18 -3.78 -1.42
N VAL A 922 -25.99 -4.22 -1.00
CA VAL A 922 -25.28 -5.37 -1.60
C VAL A 922 -25.33 -6.58 -0.69
N ASN A 923 -24.92 -6.42 0.58
CA ASN A 923 -25.00 -7.48 1.59
C ASN A 923 -25.54 -6.99 2.94
N ALA A 924 -25.64 -5.67 3.12
CA ALA A 924 -26.16 -5.06 4.33
C ALA A 924 -27.17 -3.94 4.04
N LEU A 925 -28.02 -3.67 5.03
CA LEU A 925 -28.89 -2.50 5.11
C LEU A 925 -28.52 -1.67 6.33
N PHE A 926 -28.32 -0.37 6.12
CA PHE A 926 -27.95 0.58 7.14
C PHE A 926 -29.17 1.25 7.75
N TYR A 927 -29.09 1.49 9.06
CA TYR A 927 -30.01 2.34 9.79
C TYR A 927 -29.23 3.35 10.66
N THR A 928 -29.84 4.49 10.92
CA THR A 928 -29.24 5.53 11.77
C THR A 928 -29.22 5.04 13.22
N PRO A 929 -28.06 5.04 13.93
CA PRO A 929 -27.99 4.53 15.30
C PRO A 929 -29.03 5.15 16.24
N GLY A 930 -29.78 4.32 16.97
CA GLY A 930 -30.88 4.77 17.82
C GLY A 930 -32.19 5.12 17.10
N ASN A 931 -32.24 5.12 15.75
CA ASN A 931 -33.48 5.30 15.01
C ASN A 931 -34.25 3.97 14.92
N ILE A 932 -35.15 3.78 15.89
CA ILE A 932 -35.95 2.57 16.04
C ILE A 932 -36.91 2.36 14.86
N THR A 933 -37.41 3.43 14.24
CA THR A 933 -38.33 3.33 13.09
C THR A 933 -37.59 2.77 11.89
N GLU A 934 -36.43 3.34 11.53
CA GLU A 934 -35.64 2.86 10.41
C GLU A 934 -35.23 1.39 10.59
N LEU A 935 -34.81 1.01 11.81
CA LEU A 935 -34.48 -0.39 12.09
C LEU A 935 -35.68 -1.32 11.86
N ALA A 936 -36.88 -0.95 12.35
CA ALA A 936 -38.09 -1.73 12.14
C ALA A 936 -38.44 -1.87 10.65
N GLU A 937 -38.34 -0.78 9.87
CA GLU A 937 -38.58 -0.78 8.42
C GLU A 937 -37.61 -1.70 7.68
N LYS A 938 -36.31 -1.67 8.00
CA LYS A 938 -35.32 -2.58 7.39
C LYS A 938 -35.59 -4.04 7.75
N MET A 939 -36.00 -4.31 9.00
CA MET A 939 -36.37 -5.64 9.46
C MET A 939 -37.61 -6.15 8.74
N GLU A 940 -38.68 -5.35 8.67
CA GLU A 940 -39.91 -5.69 7.94
C GLU A 940 -39.62 -6.00 6.47
N LEU A 941 -38.80 -5.17 5.81
CA LEU A 941 -38.38 -5.40 4.43
C LEU A 941 -37.72 -6.77 4.25
N LEU A 942 -36.75 -7.13 5.10
CA LEU A 942 -36.08 -8.42 4.99
C LEU A 942 -36.94 -9.60 5.46
N ILE A 943 -37.90 -9.41 6.36
CA ILE A 943 -38.84 -10.47 6.77
C ILE A 943 -39.79 -10.80 5.60
N THR A 944 -40.32 -9.76 4.95
CA THR A 944 -41.37 -9.89 3.93
C THR A 944 -40.84 -10.16 2.53
N ASN A 945 -39.64 -9.68 2.19
CA ASN A 945 -39.02 -9.87 0.88
C ASN A 945 -37.93 -10.95 0.91
N ARG A 946 -38.32 -12.19 0.62
CA ARG A 946 -37.39 -13.33 0.57
C ARG A 946 -36.34 -13.20 -0.53
N GLU A 947 -36.71 -12.71 -1.71
CA GLU A 947 -35.78 -12.57 -2.84
C GLU A 947 -34.63 -11.61 -2.50
N LEU A 948 -34.96 -10.44 -1.94
CA LEU A 948 -33.95 -9.49 -1.46
C LEU A 948 -33.09 -10.11 -0.36
N ARG A 949 -33.69 -10.80 0.61
CA ARG A 949 -32.97 -11.45 1.71
C ARG A 949 -31.97 -12.49 1.18
N ASP A 950 -32.40 -13.35 0.27
CA ASP A 950 -31.57 -14.40 -0.35
C ASP A 950 -30.46 -13.79 -1.22
N SER A 951 -30.72 -12.67 -1.91
CA SER A 951 -29.71 -11.91 -2.69
C SER A 951 -28.62 -11.30 -1.80
N LEU A 952 -28.99 -10.58 -0.73
CA LEU A 952 -28.02 -10.02 0.22
C LEU A 952 -27.20 -11.11 0.93
N ALA A 953 -27.84 -12.24 1.26
CA ALA A 953 -27.21 -13.42 1.84
C ALA A 953 -26.13 -14.00 0.90
N ALA A 954 -26.48 -14.21 -0.37
CA ALA A 954 -25.55 -14.76 -1.37
C ALA A 954 -24.32 -13.86 -1.57
N ASN A 955 -24.52 -12.53 -1.58
CA ASN A 955 -23.43 -11.56 -1.72
C ASN A 955 -22.51 -11.47 -0.51
N SER A 956 -22.95 -11.87 0.68
CA SER A 956 -22.17 -11.71 1.91
C SER A 956 -20.83 -12.45 1.86
N ARG A 957 -20.79 -13.66 1.29
CA ARG A 957 -19.55 -14.42 1.13
C ARG A 957 -18.60 -13.78 0.12
N HIS A 958 -19.13 -13.18 -0.94
CA HIS A 958 -18.33 -12.46 -1.93
C HIS A 958 -17.77 -11.16 -1.35
N VAL A 959 -18.56 -10.42 -0.57
CA VAL A 959 -18.07 -9.23 0.15
C VAL A 959 -16.95 -9.61 1.12
N LEU A 960 -17.12 -10.68 1.91
CA LEU A 960 -16.07 -11.21 2.78
C LEU A 960 -14.80 -11.60 2.00
N GLY A 961 -14.95 -12.30 0.88
CA GLY A 961 -13.82 -12.69 0.01
C GLY A 961 -13.08 -11.51 -0.63
N GLY A 962 -13.70 -10.33 -0.68
CA GLY A 962 -13.07 -9.09 -1.13
C GLY A 962 -12.27 -8.35 -0.03
N LEU A 963 -12.39 -8.75 1.24
CA LEU A 963 -11.65 -8.18 2.36
C LEU A 963 -10.33 -8.94 2.62
N PRO A 964 -9.35 -8.33 3.31
CA PRO A 964 -8.18 -9.05 3.82
C PRO A 964 -8.61 -10.19 4.75
N ASP A 965 -8.05 -11.38 4.57
CA ASP A 965 -8.36 -12.55 5.38
C ASP A 965 -7.40 -12.74 6.57
N TYR A 966 -7.55 -13.85 7.29
CA TYR A 966 -6.70 -14.18 8.44
C TYR A 966 -5.23 -14.39 8.09
N GLU A 967 -4.92 -15.00 6.94
CA GLU A 967 -3.54 -15.20 6.51
C GLU A 967 -2.91 -13.88 6.08
N ASP A 968 -3.67 -13.02 5.38
CA ASP A 968 -3.24 -11.65 5.05
C ASP A 968 -2.87 -10.87 6.32
N MET A 969 -3.75 -10.92 7.33
CA MET A 969 -3.51 -10.30 8.64
C MET A 969 -2.23 -10.85 9.28
N VAL A 970 -2.10 -12.17 9.43
CA VAL A 970 -0.94 -12.79 10.09
C VAL A 970 0.36 -12.48 9.35
N LYS A 971 0.36 -12.50 8.01
CA LYS A 971 1.52 -12.12 7.18
C LYS A 971 1.94 -10.68 7.45
N ALA A 972 0.99 -9.74 7.46
CA ALA A 972 1.28 -8.33 7.74
C ALA A 972 1.87 -8.11 9.15
N TYR A 973 1.34 -8.78 10.18
CA TYR A 973 1.92 -8.73 11.51
C TYR A 973 3.31 -9.39 11.57
N ALA A 974 3.51 -10.54 10.93
CA ALA A 974 4.80 -11.22 10.89
C ALA A 974 5.90 -10.34 10.26
N GLU A 975 5.55 -9.61 9.20
CA GLU A 975 6.41 -8.58 8.61
C GLU A 975 6.73 -7.49 9.65
N ILE A 976 5.72 -6.83 10.25
CA ILE A 976 5.95 -5.75 11.21
C ILE A 976 6.80 -6.20 12.41
N PHE A 977 6.57 -7.40 12.96
CA PHE A 977 7.39 -7.95 14.06
C PHE A 977 8.86 -8.12 13.63
N SER A 978 9.06 -8.69 12.44
CA SER A 978 10.38 -8.89 11.84
C SER A 978 11.13 -7.57 11.58
N GLU A 979 10.41 -6.55 11.16
CA GLU A 979 10.98 -5.23 10.88
C GLU A 979 11.31 -4.46 12.17
N ALA A 980 10.38 -4.46 13.14
CA ALA A 980 10.55 -3.81 14.44
C ALA A 980 11.76 -4.37 15.20
N TRP A 981 11.95 -5.70 15.16
CA TRP A 981 13.12 -6.33 15.77
C TRP A 981 14.44 -5.81 15.18
N ARG A 982 14.51 -5.67 13.86
CA ARG A 982 15.71 -5.19 13.15
C ARG A 982 15.93 -3.68 13.29
N SER A 983 14.89 -2.89 13.57
CA SER A 983 15.04 -1.46 13.85
C SER A 983 15.55 -1.18 15.27
N GLY A 984 15.56 -2.17 16.16
CA GLY A 984 16.07 -2.02 17.52
C GLY A 984 17.57 -1.69 17.55
N LYS A 985 17.99 -0.88 18.54
CA LYS A 985 19.38 -0.48 18.74
C LYS A 985 20.24 -1.56 19.39
#